data_AF-A0A3S3MYW4-F1
#
_entry.id   AF-A0A3S3MYW4-F1
#
_cell.length_a   1.000
_cell.length_b   1.000
_cell.length_c   1.000
_cell.angle_alpha   90.00
_cell.angle_beta   90.00
_cell.angle_gamma   90.00
#
_symmetry.space_group_name_H-M   'P 1'
#
loop_
_entity.id
_entity.type
_entity.pdbx_description
1 polymer ?
#
loop_
_entity_poly.entity_id
_entity_poly.type
_entity_poly.pdbx_seq_one_letter_code
_entity_poly.pdbx_strand_id
1 'polypeptide(L)'
;MPVYKIRGIDVDFPFEAYDCQIVYMEKVIRSLQERCNALLESPTGTGKTLCLLCATLAWRKSLGDFSTGSTQRKGRDLGSENFEMSQEEGAGRNLPTIIYTSRTHSQLQQVIKELKASNYRPKMVILGSREQMCIHDEVRILRGSAQNNACHYVRKKRSCFHHTRVSDYIKKNPELGNEPFDIEDLVDIGRKNGPCPYYVSRELHKLVDILFAPYNYLIDPGNRRSLTGIQWDNTVLIFDEAHNLESMCADAASFDLLSGHLSACISEAKQCVDLSLERRAIEKSDDKSLDPDNFAILRALLLKLEKRVADVPIESKELGFTQPGPYIYELLADLNITHATAKMLIDTIDQAALLLEDVEAGNRSSKIKGTVCRLESVKDILKIIFKDGDKSHSKFYRVHVQESQGNSTGAFKGTASRTLSWWCFNPGIAMEEFAKLGVRSIILTSGTLSPLDSFALELKLEFPVRLENPHVISSNQVWVGVVPTGPSGCCFNSSYRNRDSHEYKQELGNAIVNFARIVPDGLLVFFPSYYLMDQCIDSWKNMGNPNSTNPSTIWERICKHKQPVVELKQSALFSYAIEDFKTKLNDTTASGAIFLAVCRGKVSEGLDFADQAGRAVIITGMPFAMRTDPKVLTGEEWYSQQAARAVNQAVGRVIRHRHDYGAIIFCDERFSQQNRQSQMSLWLRPHVKCYHKFGDAVFTLTKFFRERGTSSSVEPKSIERLSTVRSDSISSLKPLLEEQIHRTSKVKIDRLATNTFSAKTPSCVATMAEDSKMPLSYFLASDRRNSCNQLGGIVPANRATLTSNGQNGLLRLKNSRDSENKLRAVGLKKKDPLCQDSEVVDLTADLPSREHPRTEDMISSSKKSKTLKLDHNVLKQFEKYSSDELYTGAFAHCQRNSCLTFDADKHCKQVSQASSLMQEEFGISNSNGGMQHAQVSSGVITQKTVSLIENNRDLPTFVPCGDEETRGSTFLNQVQEKLTTEEYSEFVGFMKALKSKTMKIIPVLEAIARLFSLPGRLVLLRRFKDYVPAKYQLMYEQLIKAHDATVASGDG
;
A
#
# COMPACT_ATOMS: atom_id res chain seq x y z
N MET A 1 1.34 29.08 23.15
CA MET A 1 0.39 28.12 22.57
C MET A 1 -1.01 28.62 22.86
N PRO A 2 -1.85 28.88 21.85
CA PRO A 2 -3.29 29.05 22.07
C PRO A 2 -3.92 27.75 22.62
N VAL A 3 -5.08 27.90 23.25
CA VAL A 3 -5.87 26.80 23.80
C VAL A 3 -7.27 26.85 23.18
N TYR A 4 -7.71 25.74 22.58
CA TYR A 4 -9.00 25.65 21.90
C TYR A 4 -9.96 24.76 22.69
N LYS A 5 -11.11 25.30 23.12
CA LYS A 5 -12.13 24.55 23.86
C LYS A 5 -13.04 23.79 22.89
N ILE A 6 -12.70 22.53 22.60
CA ILE A 6 -13.35 21.69 21.59
C ILE A 6 -14.13 20.57 22.28
N ARG A 7 -15.46 20.55 22.09
CA ARG A 7 -16.39 19.57 22.73
C ARG A 7 -16.20 19.43 24.26
N GLY A 8 -15.91 20.55 24.93
CA GLY A 8 -15.66 20.61 26.38
C GLY A 8 -14.23 20.27 26.80
N ILE A 9 -13.37 19.82 25.89
CA ILE A 9 -11.95 19.54 26.13
C ILE A 9 -11.12 20.78 25.78
N ASP A 10 -10.22 21.19 26.66
CA ASP A 10 -9.27 22.28 26.38
C ASP A 10 -8.02 21.70 25.69
N VAL A 11 -7.81 22.07 24.43
CA VAL A 11 -6.73 21.57 23.56
C VAL A 11 -5.60 22.59 23.46
N ASP A 12 -4.47 22.31 24.11
CA ASP A 12 -3.20 23.03 23.94
C ASP A 12 -2.69 22.80 22.50
N PHE A 13 -2.60 23.85 21.67
CA PHE A 13 -2.11 23.71 20.29
C PHE A 13 -0.86 24.59 20.05
N PRO A 14 0.23 24.09 19.41
CA PRO A 14 1.48 24.85 19.29
C PRO A 14 1.38 26.17 18.53
N PHE A 15 0.47 26.27 17.57
CA PHE A 15 0.33 27.38 16.63
C PHE A 15 -1.12 27.89 16.61
N GLU A 16 -1.40 28.96 15.86
CA GLU A 16 -2.78 29.32 15.53
C GLU A 16 -3.36 28.26 14.58
N ALA A 17 -4.49 27.66 14.97
CA ALA A 17 -5.15 26.60 14.23
C ALA A 17 -6.03 27.14 13.09
N TYR A 18 -6.01 26.49 11.94
CA TYR A 18 -6.94 26.77 10.83
C TYR A 18 -8.33 26.18 11.11
N ASP A 19 -9.39 26.71 10.50
CA ASP A 19 -10.75 26.21 10.70
C ASP A 19 -10.88 24.70 10.40
N CYS A 20 -10.24 24.23 9.33
CA CYS A 20 -10.20 22.80 8.99
C CYS A 20 -9.45 21.94 10.03
N GLN A 21 -8.51 22.52 10.78
CA GLN A 21 -7.82 21.85 11.88
C GLN A 21 -8.73 21.77 13.11
N ILE A 22 -9.46 22.83 13.43
CA ILE A 22 -10.46 22.85 14.52
C ILE A 22 -11.57 21.81 14.23
N VAL A 23 -12.07 21.73 12.99
CA VAL A 23 -13.04 20.71 12.56
C VAL A 23 -12.45 19.29 12.63
N TYR A 24 -11.18 19.11 12.25
CA TYR A 24 -10.50 17.80 12.37
C TYR A 24 -10.37 17.36 13.84
N MET A 25 -9.95 18.27 14.72
CA MET A 25 -9.84 18.02 16.16
C MET A 25 -11.21 17.75 16.81
N GLU A 26 -12.28 18.42 16.37
CA GLU A 26 -13.66 18.12 16.79
C GLU A 26 -14.05 16.68 16.44
N LYS A 27 -13.76 16.22 15.22
CA LYS A 27 -14.08 14.85 14.77
C LYS A 27 -13.28 13.79 15.54
N VAL A 28 -12.00 14.03 15.82
CA VAL A 28 -11.18 13.15 16.67
C VAL A 28 -11.76 13.07 18.08
N ILE A 29 -11.99 14.20 18.75
CA ILE A 29 -12.54 14.22 20.12
C ILE A 29 -13.94 13.60 20.16
N ARG A 30 -14.76 13.82 19.13
CA ARG A 30 -16.08 13.20 18.96
C ARG A 30 -16.00 11.67 19.00
N SER A 31 -15.15 11.08 18.15
CA SER A 31 -14.96 9.63 18.08
C SER A 31 -14.52 9.02 19.42
N LEU A 32 -13.59 9.68 20.10
CA LEU A 32 -13.05 9.25 21.40
C LEU A 32 -14.07 9.36 22.55
N GLN A 33 -14.92 10.40 22.52
CA GLN A 33 -16.04 10.57 23.46
C GLN A 33 -17.14 9.54 23.21
N GLU A 34 -17.59 9.41 21.96
CA GLU A 34 -18.74 8.57 21.55
C GLU A 34 -18.39 7.06 21.44
N ARG A 35 -17.11 6.68 21.68
CA ARG A 35 -16.58 5.30 21.54
C ARG A 35 -16.89 4.66 20.18
N CYS A 36 -16.69 5.44 19.12
CA CYS A 36 -16.94 4.99 17.75
C CYS A 36 -15.72 5.24 16.86
N ASN A 37 -15.63 4.54 15.74
CA ASN A 37 -14.50 4.67 14.83
C ASN A 37 -14.60 5.95 13.98
N ALA A 38 -13.46 6.46 13.54
CA ALA A 38 -13.37 7.62 12.65
C ALA A 38 -12.58 7.33 11.38
N LEU A 39 -13.03 7.92 10.27
CA LEU A 39 -12.39 7.86 8.96
C LEU A 39 -12.20 9.29 8.41
N LEU A 40 -10.97 9.79 8.43
CA LEU A 40 -10.66 11.21 8.25
C LEU A 40 -9.71 11.44 7.06
N GLU A 41 -10.19 11.97 5.95
CA GLU A 41 -9.34 12.52 4.89
C GLU A 41 -9.05 14.00 5.18
N SER A 42 -7.78 14.40 5.16
CA SER A 42 -7.37 15.80 5.20
C SER A 42 -6.07 16.01 4.40
N PRO A 43 -6.02 16.97 3.45
CA PRO A 43 -4.91 17.09 2.50
C PRO A 43 -3.51 17.24 3.11
N THR A 44 -2.47 17.10 2.29
CA THR A 44 -1.10 17.45 2.65
C THR A 44 -0.99 18.92 3.08
N GLY A 45 -0.02 19.25 3.93
CA GLY A 45 0.16 20.61 4.47
C GLY A 45 -0.92 21.12 5.43
N THR A 46 -1.99 20.35 5.70
CA THR A 46 -3.05 20.74 6.65
C THR A 46 -2.70 20.50 8.13
N GLY A 47 -1.54 19.93 8.44
CA GLY A 47 -1.10 19.66 9.82
C GLY A 47 -1.81 18.48 10.51
N LYS A 48 -2.26 17.48 9.73
CA LYS A 48 -2.96 16.26 10.20
C LYS A 48 -2.41 15.67 11.50
N THR A 49 -1.13 15.30 11.49
CA THR A 49 -0.45 14.55 12.55
C THR A 49 -0.49 15.32 13.87
N LEU A 50 -0.13 16.61 13.87
CA LEU A 50 -0.24 17.48 15.03
C LEU A 50 -1.68 17.64 15.53
N CYS A 51 -2.67 17.80 14.64
CA CYS A 51 -4.09 17.87 15.03
C CYS A 51 -4.55 16.58 15.71
N LEU A 52 -4.15 15.43 15.17
CA LEU A 52 -4.47 14.10 15.68
C LEU A 52 -3.82 13.84 17.04
N LEU A 53 -2.54 14.18 17.19
CA LEU A 53 -1.80 14.11 18.46
C LEU A 53 -2.45 15.00 19.52
N CYS A 54 -2.58 16.31 19.28
CA CYS A 54 -3.09 17.26 20.25
C CYS A 54 -4.52 16.94 20.68
N ALA A 55 -5.43 16.62 19.74
CA ALA A 55 -6.80 16.25 20.07
C ALA A 55 -6.90 14.97 20.92
N THR A 56 -6.14 13.93 20.56
CA THR A 56 -6.16 12.64 21.30
C THR A 56 -5.52 12.79 22.68
N LEU A 57 -4.41 13.53 22.79
CA LEU A 57 -3.70 13.74 24.05
C LEU A 57 -4.44 14.70 24.99
N ALA A 58 -5.10 15.75 24.47
CA ALA A 58 -6.00 16.60 25.24
C ALA A 58 -7.16 15.78 25.84
N TRP A 59 -7.81 14.97 25.02
CA TRP A 59 -8.88 14.09 25.46
C TRP A 59 -8.38 13.08 26.51
N ARG A 60 -7.24 12.41 26.29
CA ARG A 60 -6.68 11.46 27.27
C ARG A 60 -6.31 12.15 28.59
N LYS A 61 -5.71 13.35 28.56
CA LYS A 61 -5.41 14.19 29.73
C LYS A 61 -6.68 14.60 30.50
N SER A 62 -7.80 14.83 29.80
CA SER A 62 -9.07 15.20 30.45
C SER A 62 -9.71 14.09 31.31
N LEU A 63 -9.31 12.83 31.11
CA LEU A 63 -9.78 11.69 31.92
C LEU A 63 -8.99 11.51 33.23
N GLY A 64 -7.86 12.20 33.35
CA GLY A 64 -6.86 12.07 34.41
C GLY A 64 -5.46 12.28 33.83
N ASP A 65 -4.51 12.68 34.69
CA ASP A 65 -3.15 13.00 34.28
C ASP A 65 -2.42 11.85 33.56
N PHE A 66 -1.31 12.19 32.92
CA PHE A 66 -0.39 11.22 32.32
C PHE A 66 0.38 10.45 33.40
N SER A 67 0.88 9.27 33.03
CA SER A 67 1.62 8.35 33.90
C SER A 67 3.06 8.83 34.22
N THR A 68 3.34 10.12 34.03
CA THR A 68 4.60 10.77 34.35
C THR A 68 4.72 10.99 35.86
N GLY A 69 5.69 10.34 36.49
CA GLY A 69 5.85 10.35 37.95
C GLY A 69 6.24 11.72 38.55
N SER A 70 5.24 12.57 38.83
CA SER A 70 5.40 13.83 39.55
C SER A 70 4.32 14.10 40.62
N THR A 71 3.51 13.09 40.97
CA THR A 71 2.54 13.15 42.08
C THR A 71 3.27 13.50 43.37
N GLN A 72 3.12 14.74 43.84
CA GLN A 72 3.97 15.27 44.91
C GLN A 72 3.76 14.52 46.22
N ARG A 73 4.87 14.07 46.84
CA ARG A 73 4.96 13.92 48.30
C ARG A 73 4.90 15.31 48.96
N LYS A 74 3.76 15.99 48.87
CA LYS A 74 3.42 17.07 49.80
C LYS A 74 2.76 16.42 51.02
N GLY A 75 3.47 16.44 52.14
CA GLY A 75 2.84 16.13 53.42
C GLY A 75 1.71 17.11 53.68
N ARG A 76 0.54 16.59 54.08
CA ARG A 76 -0.43 17.39 54.81
C ARG A 76 -0.10 17.23 56.28
N ASP A 77 0.50 18.26 56.85
CA ASP A 77 0.48 18.47 58.29
C ASP A 77 -0.33 19.75 58.55
N LEU A 78 -1.23 19.68 59.54
CA LEU A 78 -2.16 20.71 60.02
C LEU A 78 -3.13 21.37 59.00
N GLY A 79 -4.39 21.51 59.40
CA GLY A 79 -5.41 22.27 58.66
C GLY A 79 -6.79 21.59 58.60
N SER A 80 -7.53 21.62 59.71
CA SER A 80 -8.91 21.11 59.78
C SER A 80 -9.91 22.19 59.39
N GLU A 81 -10.75 21.93 58.38
CA GLU A 81 -12.20 22.15 58.48
C GLU A 81 -12.95 21.42 57.35
N ASN A 82 -14.27 21.24 57.53
CA ASN A 82 -15.02 20.18 56.88
C ASN A 82 -15.52 20.55 55.47
N PHE A 83 -15.36 19.62 54.52
CA PHE A 83 -16.24 19.52 53.37
C PHE A 83 -16.49 18.04 53.05
N GLU A 84 -17.68 17.55 53.38
CA GLU A 84 -18.06 16.15 53.15
C GLU A 84 -18.30 15.91 51.66
N MET A 85 -17.58 14.96 51.05
CA MET A 85 -17.89 14.48 49.71
C MET A 85 -17.59 12.98 49.61
N SER A 86 -18.67 12.19 49.70
CA SER A 86 -18.83 10.78 49.29
C SER A 86 -17.55 9.92 49.15
N GLN A 87 -17.35 9.02 50.11
CA GLN A 87 -16.41 7.90 49.97
C GLN A 87 -16.89 6.91 48.89
N GLU A 88 -16.38 7.01 47.67
CA GLU A 88 -16.32 5.89 46.73
C GLU A 88 -14.88 5.36 46.67
N GLU A 89 -14.61 4.33 47.45
CA GLU A 89 -13.32 3.64 47.45
C GLU A 89 -13.20 2.63 46.29
N GLY A 90 -11.97 2.34 45.86
CA GLY A 90 -11.65 0.99 45.37
C GLY A 90 -11.71 0.69 43.86
N ALA A 91 -11.86 1.68 42.97
CA ALA A 91 -11.73 1.46 41.52
C ALA A 91 -10.52 2.22 40.93
N GLY A 92 -9.38 1.54 40.80
CA GLY A 92 -8.24 2.06 40.03
C GLY A 92 -8.63 2.27 38.57
N ARG A 93 -8.72 3.53 38.12
CA ARG A 93 -9.16 3.84 36.76
C ARG A 93 -8.12 3.37 35.74
N ASN A 94 -8.42 2.28 35.02
CA ASN A 94 -7.68 1.89 33.81
C ASN A 94 -7.98 2.91 32.69
N LEU A 95 -7.20 4.00 32.70
CA LEU A 95 -7.29 5.06 31.70
C LEU A 95 -6.85 4.53 30.32
N PRO A 96 -7.46 4.97 29.21
CA PRO A 96 -7.13 4.49 27.87
C PRO A 96 -5.64 4.60 27.52
N THR A 97 -5.04 3.51 27.02
CA THR A 97 -3.78 3.57 26.28
C THR A 97 -4.05 3.96 24.83
N ILE A 98 -3.23 4.84 24.27
CA ILE A 98 -3.24 5.20 22.86
C ILE A 98 -2.17 4.39 22.13
N ILE A 99 -2.51 3.73 21.03
CA ILE A 99 -1.54 3.12 20.12
C ILE A 99 -1.56 3.91 18.82
N TYR A 100 -0.50 4.70 18.60
CA TYR A 100 -0.30 5.49 17.39
C TYR A 100 0.55 4.70 16.41
N THR A 101 0.03 4.48 15.20
CA THR A 101 0.75 3.73 14.18
C THR A 101 0.80 4.47 12.85
N SER A 102 1.85 4.19 12.09
CA SER A 102 2.03 4.65 10.71
C SER A 102 2.76 3.57 9.90
N ARG A 103 2.92 3.78 8.59
CA ARG A 103 3.48 2.78 7.68
C ARG A 103 4.98 2.55 7.89
N THR A 104 5.73 3.57 8.32
CA THR A 104 7.19 3.52 8.46
C THR A 104 7.71 4.16 9.76
N HIS A 105 8.92 3.78 10.17
CA HIS A 105 9.60 4.42 11.30
C HIS A 105 10.00 5.88 11.03
N SER A 106 10.28 6.28 9.79
CA SER A 106 10.59 7.68 9.45
C SER A 106 9.37 8.59 9.63
N GLN A 107 8.16 8.11 9.33
CA GLN A 107 6.92 8.81 9.67
C GLN A 107 6.76 8.92 11.19
N LEU A 108 6.95 7.82 11.95
CA LEU A 108 6.88 7.87 13.42
C LEU A 108 7.92 8.83 14.03
N GLN A 109 9.12 8.97 13.43
CA GLN A 109 10.11 9.95 13.87
C GLN A 109 9.62 11.40 13.67
N GLN A 110 8.85 11.67 12.61
CA GLN A 110 8.19 12.97 12.43
C GLN A 110 7.09 13.19 13.47
N VAL A 111 6.24 12.19 13.71
CA VAL A 111 5.19 12.23 14.75
C VAL A 111 5.81 12.55 16.13
N ILE A 112 6.96 11.96 16.45
CA ILE A 112 7.68 12.22 17.71
C ILE A 112 8.30 13.63 17.75
N LYS A 113 8.76 14.18 16.61
CA LYS A 113 9.21 15.58 16.53
C LYS A 113 8.05 16.56 16.75
N GLU A 114 6.87 16.27 16.23
CA GLU A 114 5.64 17.04 16.49
C GLU A 114 5.20 16.93 17.97
N LEU A 115 5.35 15.75 18.60
CA LEU A 115 5.13 15.59 20.04
C LEU A 115 6.14 16.38 20.89
N LYS A 116 7.45 16.34 20.54
CA LYS A 116 8.51 17.15 21.18
C LYS A 116 8.20 18.66 21.12
N ALA A 117 7.61 19.12 20.02
CA ALA A 117 7.20 20.52 19.81
C ALA A 117 5.87 20.90 20.51
N SER A 118 5.19 19.96 21.16
CA SER A 118 3.93 20.20 21.89
C SER A 118 4.14 20.37 23.40
N ASN A 119 3.13 20.92 24.08
CA ASN A 119 3.06 20.97 25.55
C ASN A 119 2.71 19.61 26.21
N TYR A 120 2.38 18.57 25.42
CA TYR A 120 1.99 17.27 25.98
C TYR A 120 3.21 16.45 26.39
N ARG A 121 3.12 15.83 27.57
CA ARG A 121 4.10 14.86 28.10
C ARG A 121 3.38 13.58 28.55
N PRO A 122 2.80 12.81 27.61
CA PRO A 122 2.37 11.44 27.90
C PRO A 122 3.60 10.58 28.16
N LYS A 123 3.49 9.62 29.09
CA LYS A 123 4.55 8.60 29.21
C LYS A 123 4.53 7.74 27.95
N MET A 124 5.62 7.72 27.19
CA MET A 124 5.67 7.15 25.84
C MET A 124 6.76 6.09 25.63
N VAL A 125 6.57 5.26 24.59
CA VAL A 125 7.63 4.43 24.01
C VAL A 125 7.42 4.28 22.50
N ILE A 126 8.52 4.13 21.75
CA ILE A 126 8.52 3.65 20.38
C ILE A 126 9.08 2.22 20.30
N LEU A 127 8.38 1.34 19.61
CA LEU A 127 8.89 0.01 19.24
C LEU A 127 9.67 0.07 17.93
N GLY A 128 10.62 -0.85 17.77
CA GLY A 128 11.45 -0.97 16.58
C GLY A 128 12.08 -2.35 16.44
N SER A 129 12.59 -2.64 15.24
CA SER A 129 13.25 -3.92 14.97
C SER A 129 14.62 -4.00 15.67
N ARG A 130 15.13 -5.22 15.81
CA ARG A 130 16.51 -5.44 16.27
C ARG A 130 17.54 -4.80 15.31
N GLU A 131 17.22 -4.67 14.03
CA GLU A 131 18.15 -4.13 13.03
C GLU A 131 18.47 -2.64 13.23
N GLN A 132 17.53 -1.93 13.88
CA GLN A 132 17.65 -0.53 14.28
C GLN A 132 18.15 -0.40 15.73
N MET A 133 17.67 -1.25 16.63
CA MET A 133 17.86 -1.11 18.09
C MET A 133 19.02 -1.95 18.69
N CYS A 134 19.70 -2.82 17.91
CA CYS A 134 20.78 -3.64 18.44
C CYS A 134 22.10 -2.85 18.55
N ILE A 135 22.65 -2.82 19.76
CA ILE A 135 23.95 -2.18 20.05
C ILE A 135 25.11 -3.16 20.27
N HIS A 136 24.84 -4.46 20.45
CA HIS A 136 25.86 -5.50 20.63
C HIS A 136 26.65 -5.72 19.35
N ASP A 137 27.98 -5.56 19.37
CA ASP A 137 28.78 -5.40 18.14
C ASP A 137 28.67 -6.57 17.15
N GLU A 138 28.89 -7.82 17.58
CA GLU A 138 28.76 -9.00 16.72
C GLU A 138 27.36 -9.14 16.10
N VAL A 139 26.30 -8.90 16.89
CA VAL A 139 24.91 -9.11 16.47
C VAL A 139 24.44 -7.97 15.56
N ARG A 140 24.85 -6.72 15.83
CA ARG A 140 24.47 -5.53 15.05
C ARG A 140 24.89 -5.59 13.57
N ILE A 141 25.94 -6.34 13.26
CA ILE A 141 26.45 -6.54 11.89
C ILE A 141 25.51 -7.46 11.08
N LEU A 142 24.87 -8.43 11.72
CA LEU A 142 23.94 -9.37 11.09
C LEU A 142 22.61 -8.69 10.72
N ARG A 143 21.85 -9.31 9.82
CA ARG A 143 20.53 -8.85 9.34
C ARG A 143 19.48 -9.96 9.34
N GLY A 144 18.21 -9.59 9.28
CA GLY A 144 17.04 -10.46 9.18
C GLY A 144 16.99 -11.57 10.24
N SER A 145 16.60 -12.78 9.82
CA SER A 145 16.57 -13.96 10.71
C SER A 145 17.93 -14.21 11.37
N ALA A 146 19.06 -14.09 10.65
CA ALA A 146 20.38 -14.34 11.23
C ALA A 146 20.67 -13.43 12.45
N GLN A 147 20.24 -12.16 12.41
CA GLN A 147 20.35 -11.27 13.57
C GLN A 147 19.41 -11.68 14.71
N ASN A 148 18.15 -12.00 14.41
CA ASN A 148 17.18 -12.45 15.41
C ASN A 148 17.69 -13.69 16.15
N ASN A 149 18.19 -14.68 15.41
CA ASN A 149 18.67 -15.95 15.96
C ASN A 149 19.93 -15.72 16.81
N ALA A 150 20.90 -14.93 16.33
CA ALA A 150 22.09 -14.58 17.10
C ALA A 150 21.73 -13.83 18.40
N CYS A 151 20.77 -12.89 18.35
CA CYS A 151 20.26 -12.19 19.52
C CYS A 151 19.59 -13.14 20.53
N HIS A 152 18.78 -14.09 20.06
CA HIS A 152 18.16 -15.11 20.92
C HIS A 152 19.23 -16.02 21.55
N TYR A 153 20.24 -16.45 20.80
CA TYR A 153 21.35 -17.28 21.27
C TYR A 153 22.18 -16.58 22.38
N VAL A 154 22.63 -15.34 22.17
CA VAL A 154 23.40 -14.61 23.21
C VAL A 154 22.55 -14.21 24.42
N ARG A 155 21.22 -14.14 24.26
CA ARG A 155 20.27 -13.97 25.36
C ARG A 155 20.07 -15.27 26.15
N LYS A 156 19.88 -16.42 25.47
CA LYS A 156 19.69 -17.74 26.10
C LYS A 156 20.94 -18.15 26.88
N LYS A 157 22.14 -17.91 26.33
CA LYS A 157 23.43 -18.10 27.02
C LYS A 157 23.80 -16.99 28.02
N ARG A 158 22.93 -15.98 28.23
CA ARG A 158 23.11 -14.81 29.11
C ARG A 158 24.38 -13.97 28.86
N SER A 159 25.06 -14.16 27.73
CA SER A 159 26.28 -13.43 27.36
C SER A 159 26.03 -12.00 26.86
N CYS A 160 24.78 -11.67 26.48
CA CYS A 160 24.40 -10.32 26.09
C CYS A 160 24.38 -9.35 27.29
N PHE A 161 25.54 -8.74 27.57
CA PHE A 161 25.78 -7.72 28.61
C PHE A 161 24.74 -6.58 28.62
N HIS A 162 24.23 -6.19 27.44
CA HIS A 162 23.21 -5.15 27.34
C HIS A 162 21.81 -5.63 27.80
N HIS A 163 21.46 -6.90 27.58
CA HIS A 163 20.16 -7.45 27.98
C HIS A 163 20.07 -7.61 29.50
N THR A 164 21.13 -8.10 30.15
CA THR A 164 21.15 -8.31 31.61
C THR A 164 20.96 -7.03 32.41
N ARG A 165 21.33 -5.87 31.85
CA ARG A 165 21.16 -4.54 32.46
C ARG A 165 19.74 -3.96 32.38
N VAL A 166 18.84 -4.49 31.54
CA VAL A 166 17.55 -3.86 31.21
C VAL A 166 16.65 -3.69 32.44
N SER A 167 16.42 -4.77 33.19
CA SER A 167 15.49 -4.77 34.33
C SER A 167 15.92 -3.83 35.45
N ASP A 168 17.23 -3.74 35.71
CA ASP A 168 17.77 -2.84 36.73
C ASP A 168 17.85 -1.39 36.24
N TYR A 169 18.04 -1.17 34.93
CA TYR A 169 18.01 0.16 34.36
C TYR A 169 16.61 0.79 34.48
N ILE A 170 15.56 0.08 34.06
CA ILE A 170 14.18 0.57 34.14
C ILE A 170 13.76 0.85 35.59
N LYS A 171 14.12 -0.03 36.55
CA LYS A 171 13.87 0.21 37.98
C LYS A 171 14.56 1.45 38.54
N LYS A 172 15.70 1.85 37.97
CA LYS A 172 16.49 3.02 38.39
C LYS A 172 16.15 4.31 37.63
N ASN A 173 15.42 4.22 36.53
CA ASN A 173 15.05 5.34 35.64
C ASN A 173 13.52 5.31 35.39
N PRO A 174 12.66 5.37 36.43
CA PRO A 174 11.20 5.29 36.29
C PRO A 174 10.58 6.43 35.45
N GLU A 175 11.29 7.55 35.32
CA GLU A 175 10.98 8.69 34.46
C GLU A 175 11.26 8.46 32.96
N LEU A 176 11.87 7.33 32.58
CA LEU A 176 12.06 6.98 31.17
C LEU A 176 10.71 6.91 30.45
N GLY A 177 10.59 7.68 29.37
CA GLY A 177 9.36 7.86 28.60
C GLY A 177 8.56 9.12 28.96
N ASN A 178 8.90 9.85 30.03
CA ASN A 178 8.22 11.10 30.37
C ASN A 178 8.51 12.21 29.35
N GLU A 179 9.77 12.34 28.92
CA GLU A 179 10.14 13.18 27.77
C GLU A 179 10.11 12.36 26.48
N PRO A 180 9.58 12.90 25.36
CA PRO A 180 9.48 12.16 24.12
C PRO A 180 10.84 11.83 23.50
N PHE A 181 11.02 10.60 23.04
CA PHE A 181 12.26 10.10 22.43
C PHE A 181 11.98 9.28 21.17
N ASP A 182 12.89 9.27 20.20
CA ASP A 182 12.83 8.39 19.03
C ASP A 182 13.73 7.14 19.16
N ILE A 183 13.89 6.38 18.08
CA ILE A 183 14.66 5.12 18.10
C ILE A 183 16.15 5.43 18.26
N GLU A 184 16.61 6.50 17.64
CA GLU A 184 17.98 6.99 17.66
C GLU A 184 18.35 7.48 19.07
N ASP A 185 17.48 8.26 19.71
CA ASP A 185 17.59 8.65 21.13
C ASP A 185 17.73 7.41 22.04
N LEU A 186 16.85 6.40 21.88
CA LEU A 186 16.86 5.20 22.72
C LEU A 186 18.11 4.32 22.48
N VAL A 187 18.61 4.29 21.24
CA VAL A 187 19.89 3.64 20.89
C VAL A 187 21.06 4.34 21.57
N ASP A 188 21.05 5.67 21.61
CA ASP A 188 22.08 6.46 22.27
C ASP A 188 22.04 6.35 23.80
N ILE A 189 20.85 6.26 24.41
CA ILE A 189 20.69 5.86 25.82
C ILE A 189 21.33 4.50 26.07
N GLY A 190 21.09 3.52 25.18
CA GLY A 190 21.69 2.19 25.27
C GLY A 190 23.21 2.20 25.14
N ARG A 191 23.77 3.01 24.24
CA ARG A 191 25.22 3.19 24.06
C ARG A 191 25.88 3.84 25.28
N LYS A 192 25.27 4.90 25.83
CA LYS A 192 25.83 5.70 26.95
C LYS A 192 25.71 4.97 28.29
N ASN A 193 24.56 4.36 28.57
CA ASN A 193 24.25 3.77 29.88
C ASN A 193 24.40 2.23 29.90
N GLY A 194 24.49 1.59 28.74
CA GLY A 194 24.67 0.16 28.55
C GLY A 194 23.43 -0.76 28.47
N PRO A 195 22.15 -0.37 28.70
CA PRO A 195 21.01 -1.30 28.55
C PRO A 195 20.68 -1.56 27.07
N CYS A 196 20.05 -2.69 26.75
CA CYS A 196 19.67 -3.01 25.37
C CYS A 196 18.40 -2.23 24.94
N PRO A 197 18.48 -1.32 23.95
CA PRO A 197 17.35 -0.48 23.52
C PRO A 197 16.10 -1.29 23.15
N TYR A 198 16.29 -2.38 22.40
CA TYR A 198 15.21 -3.27 21.98
C TYR A 198 14.44 -3.87 23.16
N TYR A 199 15.14 -4.35 24.20
CA TYR A 199 14.46 -4.94 25.36
C TYR A 199 13.98 -3.90 26.37
N VAL A 200 14.57 -2.70 26.39
CA VAL A 200 14.01 -1.56 27.14
C VAL A 200 12.63 -1.18 26.60
N SER A 201 12.46 -1.07 25.28
CA SER A 201 11.15 -0.73 24.70
C SER A 201 10.08 -1.80 24.97
N ARG A 202 10.48 -3.08 25.00
CA ARG A 202 9.61 -4.25 25.27
C ARG A 202 9.22 -4.48 26.73
N GLU A 203 9.85 -3.77 27.66
CA GLU A 203 9.41 -3.71 29.05
C GLU A 203 8.65 -2.41 29.34
N LEU A 204 9.06 -1.29 28.73
CA LEU A 204 8.41 0.00 28.92
C LEU A 204 7.00 0.09 28.30
N HIS A 205 6.70 -0.60 27.19
CA HIS A 205 5.37 -0.54 26.53
C HIS A 205 4.19 -1.00 27.41
N LYS A 206 4.47 -1.64 28.54
CA LYS A 206 3.47 -2.11 29.52
C LYS A 206 3.01 -0.98 30.46
N LEU A 207 3.66 0.19 30.41
CA LEU A 207 3.57 1.28 31.40
C LEU A 207 3.49 2.68 30.72
N VAL A 208 2.84 2.78 29.56
CA VAL A 208 2.75 4.01 28.75
C VAL A 208 1.31 4.48 28.54
N ASP A 209 1.14 5.79 28.46
CA ASP A 209 -0.10 6.41 27.98
C ASP A 209 -0.19 6.37 26.45
N ILE A 210 0.96 6.40 25.75
CA ILE A 210 1.03 6.31 24.29
C ILE A 210 2.16 5.39 23.79
N LEU A 211 1.82 4.52 22.85
CA LEU A 211 2.72 3.57 22.18
C LEU A 211 2.84 3.93 20.69
N PHE A 212 4.06 4.11 20.20
CA PHE A 212 4.36 4.28 18.78
C PHE A 212 4.88 2.97 18.16
N ALA A 213 4.23 2.47 17.10
CA ALA A 213 4.66 1.26 16.39
C ALA A 213 4.24 1.28 14.91
N PRO A 214 4.97 0.64 13.98
CA PRO A 214 4.50 0.47 12.62
C PRO A 214 3.31 -0.49 12.53
N TYR A 215 2.48 -0.34 11.48
CA TYR A 215 1.26 -1.15 11.25
C TYR A 215 1.44 -2.67 11.45
N ASN A 216 2.56 -3.23 11.00
CA ASN A 216 2.81 -4.67 11.08
C ASN A 216 2.99 -5.22 12.50
N TYR A 217 3.12 -4.37 13.53
CA TYR A 217 3.08 -4.80 14.93
C TYR A 217 1.65 -5.05 15.43
N LEU A 218 0.64 -4.46 14.78
CA LEU A 218 -0.78 -4.64 15.12
C LEU A 218 -1.49 -5.59 14.17
N ILE A 219 -1.34 -5.41 12.86
CA ILE A 219 -2.14 -6.15 11.87
C ILE A 219 -1.77 -7.64 11.89
N ASP A 220 -0.48 -7.96 11.81
CA ASP A 220 0.04 -9.33 11.84
C ASP A 220 -0.24 -9.99 13.21
N PRO A 221 -1.01 -11.10 13.28
CA PRO A 221 -1.34 -11.74 14.54
C PRO A 221 -0.12 -12.34 15.28
N GLY A 222 0.93 -12.72 14.57
CA GLY A 222 2.19 -13.23 15.15
C GLY A 222 2.95 -12.12 15.87
N ASN A 223 3.14 -10.98 15.22
CA ASN A 223 3.75 -9.80 15.84
C ASN A 223 2.89 -9.24 16.98
N ARG A 224 1.55 -9.24 16.84
CA ARG A 224 0.63 -8.78 17.89
C ARG A 224 0.75 -9.58 19.18
N ARG A 225 1.00 -10.89 19.12
CA ARG A 225 1.30 -11.74 20.31
C ARG A 225 2.51 -11.24 21.10
N SER A 226 3.44 -10.50 20.48
CA SER A 226 4.61 -9.93 21.17
C SER A 226 4.30 -8.68 22.01
N LEU A 227 3.07 -8.14 21.93
CA LEU A 227 2.61 -6.97 22.69
C LEU A 227 1.95 -7.37 24.02
N THR A 228 2.53 -8.34 24.73
CA THR A 228 2.02 -8.82 26.02
C THR A 228 1.98 -7.69 27.04
N GLY A 229 0.90 -7.63 27.84
CA GLY A 229 0.67 -6.58 28.83
C GLY A 229 -0.17 -5.39 28.35
N ILE A 230 -0.45 -5.25 27.04
CA ILE A 230 -1.46 -4.29 26.56
C ILE A 230 -2.87 -4.81 26.88
N GLN A 231 -3.69 -3.98 27.53
CA GLN A 231 -5.13 -4.20 27.66
C GLN A 231 -5.84 -3.63 26.43
N TRP A 232 -6.40 -4.51 25.59
CA TRP A 232 -7.07 -4.10 24.35
C TRP A 232 -8.45 -3.50 24.58
N ASP A 233 -9.16 -3.92 25.63
CA ASP A 233 -10.35 -3.23 26.11
C ASP A 233 -10.02 -1.77 26.42
N ASN A 234 -10.92 -0.86 26.03
CA ASN A 234 -10.79 0.59 26.22
C ASN A 234 -9.56 1.27 25.54
N THR A 235 -8.70 0.53 24.82
CA THR A 235 -7.56 1.07 24.06
C THR A 235 -8.01 1.80 22.79
N VAL A 236 -7.31 2.89 22.44
CA VAL A 236 -7.51 3.67 21.21
C VAL A 236 -6.46 3.28 20.17
N LEU A 237 -6.89 2.91 18.95
CA LEU A 237 -5.99 2.62 17.83
C LEU A 237 -6.03 3.76 16.81
N ILE A 238 -4.85 4.27 16.43
CA ILE A 238 -4.69 5.28 15.39
C ILE A 238 -3.79 4.73 14.29
N PHE A 239 -4.22 4.88 13.03
CA PHE A 239 -3.45 4.57 11.83
C PHE A 239 -3.31 5.83 10.97
N ASP A 240 -2.13 6.42 10.96
CA ASP A 240 -1.79 7.67 10.24
C ASP A 240 -1.04 7.36 8.93
N GLU A 241 -1.52 7.95 7.84
CA GLU A 241 -1.27 7.58 6.44
C GLU A 241 -1.77 6.16 6.04
N ALA A 242 -3.01 5.85 6.42
CA ALA A 242 -3.70 4.56 6.24
C ALA A 242 -4.03 4.15 4.78
N HIS A 243 -3.53 4.85 3.76
CA HIS A 243 -3.86 4.60 2.33
C HIS A 243 -3.29 3.30 1.73
N ASN A 244 -2.55 2.50 2.52
CA ASN A 244 -2.16 1.12 2.18
C ASN A 244 -2.68 0.09 3.21
N LEU A 245 -3.56 0.49 4.13
CA LEU A 245 -4.04 -0.40 5.21
C LEU A 245 -4.77 -1.62 4.62
N GLU A 246 -5.55 -1.41 3.56
CA GLU A 246 -6.19 -2.44 2.75
C GLU A 246 -5.25 -3.57 2.33
N SER A 247 -4.11 -3.27 1.69
CA SER A 247 -3.17 -4.29 1.22
C SER A 247 -2.44 -4.96 2.38
N MET A 248 -2.06 -4.21 3.41
CA MET A 248 -1.39 -4.78 4.58
C MET A 248 -2.30 -5.72 5.40
N CYS A 249 -3.60 -5.43 5.49
CA CYS A 249 -4.59 -6.33 6.09
C CYS A 249 -4.87 -7.56 5.24
N ALA A 250 -4.89 -7.43 3.90
CA ALA A 250 -5.03 -8.56 2.99
C ALA A 250 -3.81 -9.49 3.03
N ASP A 251 -2.60 -8.97 2.91
CA ASP A 251 -1.36 -9.75 2.95
C ASP A 251 -1.14 -10.40 4.33
N ALA A 252 -1.43 -9.72 5.44
CA ALA A 252 -1.34 -10.32 6.79
C ALA A 252 -2.39 -11.40 7.08
N ALA A 253 -3.47 -11.47 6.29
CA ALA A 253 -4.46 -12.54 6.32
C ALA A 253 -4.17 -13.65 5.29
N SER A 254 -3.06 -13.55 4.55
CA SER A 254 -2.63 -14.44 3.45
C SER A 254 -1.38 -15.24 3.80
N PHE A 255 -1.00 -16.21 2.96
CA PHE A 255 0.34 -16.82 3.00
C PHE A 255 0.87 -17.21 1.61
N ASP A 256 2.19 -17.30 1.52
CA ASP A 256 2.95 -17.86 0.39
C ASP A 256 3.93 -18.92 0.90
N LEU A 257 3.67 -20.20 0.60
CA LEU A 257 4.50 -21.35 0.97
C LEU A 257 5.42 -21.72 -0.21
N LEU A 258 6.62 -21.15 -0.22
CA LEU A 258 7.67 -21.46 -1.19
C LEU A 258 8.20 -22.89 -0.97
N SER A 259 8.45 -23.65 -2.04
CA SER A 259 9.09 -24.98 -1.97
C SER A 259 10.34 -24.99 -1.08
N GLY A 260 11.26 -24.04 -1.23
CA GLY A 260 12.47 -23.97 -0.40
C GLY A 260 12.24 -23.74 1.11
N HIS A 261 11.09 -23.17 1.52
CA HIS A 261 10.68 -23.15 2.93
C HIS A 261 10.10 -24.50 3.37
N LEU A 262 9.32 -25.16 2.50
CA LEU A 262 8.74 -26.47 2.79
C LEU A 262 9.81 -27.55 2.94
N SER A 263 10.80 -27.63 2.04
CA SER A 263 11.92 -28.56 2.15
C SER A 263 12.78 -28.32 3.41
N ALA A 264 12.88 -27.05 3.86
CA ALA A 264 13.54 -26.72 5.11
C ALA A 264 12.73 -27.16 6.35
N CYS A 265 11.40 -27.03 6.31
CA CYS A 265 10.50 -27.57 7.34
C CYS A 265 10.57 -29.12 7.41
N ILE A 266 10.62 -29.80 6.26
CA ILE A 266 10.83 -31.26 6.17
C ILE A 266 12.15 -31.68 6.82
N SER A 267 13.20 -30.86 6.65
CA SER A 267 14.52 -31.10 7.24
C SER A 267 14.52 -30.92 8.77
N GLU A 268 13.84 -29.89 9.28
CA GLU A 268 13.66 -29.68 10.73
C GLU A 268 12.79 -30.78 11.37
N ALA A 269 11.71 -31.20 10.71
CA ALA A 269 10.88 -32.31 11.19
C ALA A 269 11.68 -33.63 11.22
N LYS A 270 12.61 -33.86 10.28
CA LYS A 270 13.56 -34.98 10.36
C LYS A 270 14.49 -34.84 11.57
N GLN A 271 15.06 -33.66 11.78
CA GLN A 271 15.94 -33.40 12.92
C GLN A 271 15.23 -33.66 14.26
N CYS A 272 13.93 -33.38 14.38
CA CYS A 272 13.14 -33.71 15.57
C CYS A 272 12.98 -35.21 15.80
N VAL A 273 12.84 -36.03 14.74
CA VAL A 273 12.84 -37.49 14.85
C VAL A 273 14.19 -37.98 15.36
N ASP A 274 15.27 -37.57 14.68
CA ASP A 274 16.65 -37.99 14.99
C ASP A 274 16.99 -37.64 16.47
N LEU A 275 16.73 -36.41 16.91
CA LEU A 275 17.00 -35.94 18.27
C LEU A 275 16.12 -36.58 19.36
N SER A 276 14.87 -36.93 19.04
CA SER A 276 14.01 -37.61 20.03
C SER A 276 14.44 -39.07 20.22
N LEU A 277 14.87 -39.76 19.16
CA LEU A 277 15.46 -41.09 19.25
C LEU A 277 16.74 -41.07 20.10
N GLU A 278 17.60 -40.07 19.93
CA GLU A 278 18.79 -39.86 20.79
C GLU A 278 18.39 -39.63 22.26
N ARG A 279 17.42 -38.75 22.55
CA ARG A 279 16.92 -38.53 23.93
C ARG A 279 16.38 -39.80 24.57
N ARG A 280 15.53 -40.56 23.85
CA ARG A 280 14.97 -41.84 24.36
C ARG A 280 16.05 -42.87 24.69
N ALA A 281 17.12 -42.93 23.89
CA ALA A 281 18.26 -43.82 24.16
C ALA A 281 19.08 -43.41 25.39
N ILE A 282 19.18 -42.10 25.68
CA ILE A 282 19.98 -41.56 26.79
C ILE A 282 19.21 -41.56 28.12
N GLU A 283 17.98 -41.02 28.15
CA GLU A 283 17.31 -40.64 29.39
C GLU A 283 16.41 -41.72 30.00
N LYS A 284 15.98 -42.72 29.20
CA LYS A 284 14.96 -43.72 29.58
C LYS A 284 13.66 -43.12 30.15
N SER A 285 13.34 -41.87 29.79
CA SER A 285 12.15 -41.16 30.21
C SER A 285 10.93 -41.58 29.39
N ASP A 286 9.83 -41.98 30.04
CA ASP A 286 8.57 -42.39 29.40
C ASP A 286 7.70 -41.17 29.00
N ASP A 287 8.35 -40.08 28.56
CA ASP A 287 7.69 -38.83 28.19
C ASP A 287 7.03 -38.94 26.81
N LYS A 288 5.70 -38.79 26.82
CA LYS A 288 4.81 -38.96 25.66
C LYS A 288 4.59 -37.66 24.89
N SER A 289 5.13 -36.54 25.37
CA SER A 289 5.09 -35.27 24.65
C SER A 289 6.04 -35.22 23.46
N LEU A 290 7.22 -35.85 23.57
CA LEU A 290 8.31 -35.80 22.58
C LEU A 290 8.36 -37.05 21.67
N ASP A 291 7.24 -37.64 21.28
CA ASP A 291 7.24 -38.90 20.50
C ASP A 291 7.90 -38.75 19.11
N PRO A 292 8.96 -39.52 18.76
CA PRO A 292 9.53 -39.56 17.41
C PRO A 292 8.47 -39.87 16.35
N ASP A 293 7.47 -40.68 16.68
CA ASP A 293 6.38 -41.05 15.78
C ASP A 293 5.54 -39.83 15.36
N ASN A 294 5.30 -38.89 16.29
CA ASN A 294 4.60 -37.64 15.97
C ASN A 294 5.43 -36.76 15.01
N PHE A 295 6.75 -36.66 15.23
CA PHE A 295 7.65 -35.93 14.34
C PHE A 295 7.82 -36.62 12.97
N ALA A 296 7.78 -37.96 12.94
CA ALA A 296 7.82 -38.74 11.70
C ALA A 296 6.53 -38.58 10.89
N ILE A 297 5.37 -38.57 11.54
CA ILE A 297 4.07 -38.24 10.93
C ILE A 297 4.09 -36.81 10.38
N LEU A 298 4.56 -35.83 11.14
CA LEU A 298 4.70 -34.43 10.68
C LEU A 298 5.60 -34.35 9.43
N ARG A 299 6.78 -34.97 9.45
CA ARG A 299 7.69 -35.04 8.29
C ARG A 299 7.01 -35.70 7.08
N ALA A 300 6.32 -36.81 7.28
CA ALA A 300 5.65 -37.54 6.21
C ALA A 300 4.50 -36.73 5.58
N LEU A 301 3.75 -35.96 6.38
CA LEU A 301 2.71 -35.06 5.89
C LEU A 301 3.28 -33.89 5.09
N LEU A 302 4.38 -33.29 5.54
CA LEU A 302 5.07 -32.22 4.80
C LEU A 302 5.63 -32.71 3.46
N LEU A 303 6.22 -33.92 3.41
CA LEU A 303 6.65 -34.56 2.16
C LEU A 303 5.48 -34.83 1.20
N LYS A 304 4.34 -35.31 1.72
CA LYS A 304 3.13 -35.51 0.90
C LYS A 304 2.56 -34.17 0.40
N LEU A 305 2.63 -33.10 1.20
CA LEU A 305 2.23 -31.75 0.77
C LEU A 305 3.14 -31.21 -0.34
N GLU A 306 4.47 -31.37 -0.20
CA GLU A 306 5.46 -30.96 -1.22
C GLU A 306 5.17 -31.65 -2.55
N LYS A 307 4.94 -32.97 -2.52
CA LYS A 307 4.51 -33.73 -3.69
C LYS A 307 3.15 -33.25 -4.22
N ARG A 308 2.14 -33.06 -3.37
CA ARG A 308 0.78 -32.67 -3.79
C ARG A 308 0.73 -31.32 -4.50
N VAL A 309 1.67 -30.40 -4.17
CA VAL A 309 1.88 -29.12 -4.87
C VAL A 309 2.66 -29.30 -6.19
N ALA A 310 3.64 -30.21 -6.22
CA ALA A 310 4.33 -30.59 -7.46
C ALA A 310 3.40 -31.29 -8.48
N ASP A 311 2.40 -32.03 -8.02
CA ASP A 311 1.42 -32.75 -8.84
C ASP A 311 0.26 -31.86 -9.37
N VAL A 312 0.19 -30.56 -9.01
CA VAL A 312 -0.88 -29.65 -9.49
C VAL A 312 -0.78 -29.41 -11.01
N PRO A 313 -1.88 -29.50 -11.79
CA PRO A 313 -1.85 -29.21 -13.22
C PRO A 313 -1.71 -27.70 -13.46
N ILE A 314 -0.62 -27.27 -14.11
CA ILE A 314 -0.38 -25.88 -14.53
C ILE A 314 -0.35 -25.84 -16.06
N GLU A 315 -1.40 -25.32 -16.68
CA GLU A 315 -1.52 -25.23 -18.15
C GLU A 315 -0.64 -24.12 -18.74
N SER A 316 -0.48 -23.01 -18.02
CA SER A 316 0.35 -21.87 -18.42
C SER A 316 1.27 -21.46 -17.27
N LYS A 317 2.58 -21.43 -17.54
CA LYS A 317 3.58 -20.94 -16.57
C LYS A 317 3.48 -19.44 -16.29
N GLU A 318 2.78 -18.68 -17.14
CA GLU A 318 2.54 -17.24 -16.96
C GLU A 318 1.33 -16.95 -16.06
N LEU A 319 0.30 -17.81 -16.09
CA LEU A 319 -0.96 -17.62 -15.35
C LEU A 319 -1.07 -18.50 -14.09
N GLY A 320 -0.17 -19.48 -13.94
CA GLY A 320 -0.19 -20.46 -12.86
C GLY A 320 -1.45 -21.34 -12.88
N PHE A 321 -1.78 -21.89 -11.72
CA PHE A 321 -3.06 -22.55 -11.45
C PHE A 321 -3.79 -21.80 -10.34
N THR A 322 -5.06 -21.42 -10.56
CA THR A 322 -5.85 -20.62 -9.60
C THR A 322 -7.21 -21.26 -9.35
N GLN A 323 -7.62 -21.35 -8.09
CA GLN A 323 -8.90 -21.93 -7.66
C GLN A 323 -9.58 -21.08 -6.58
N PRO A 324 -10.91 -21.21 -6.38
CA PRO A 324 -11.62 -20.63 -5.25
C PRO A 324 -10.99 -21.03 -3.91
N GLY A 325 -10.99 -20.13 -2.93
CA GLY A 325 -10.38 -20.36 -1.62
C GLY A 325 -10.74 -21.67 -0.90
N PRO A 326 -11.99 -22.20 -0.97
CA PRO A 326 -12.36 -23.49 -0.38
C PRO A 326 -11.52 -24.70 -0.86
N TYR A 327 -10.94 -24.65 -2.07
CA TYR A 327 -10.10 -25.72 -2.62
C TYR A 327 -8.89 -26.07 -1.73
N ILE A 328 -8.48 -25.17 -0.82
CA ILE A 328 -7.41 -25.47 0.16
C ILE A 328 -7.79 -26.65 1.06
N TYR A 329 -9.08 -26.81 1.37
CA TYR A 329 -9.55 -27.92 2.21
C TYR A 329 -9.61 -29.24 1.44
N GLU A 330 -9.74 -29.22 0.12
CA GLU A 330 -9.67 -30.42 -0.73
C GLU A 330 -8.22 -30.88 -0.85
N LEU A 331 -7.31 -29.96 -1.21
CA LEU A 331 -5.88 -30.21 -1.31
C LEU A 331 -5.26 -30.71 0.02
N LEU A 332 -5.82 -30.31 1.16
CA LEU A 332 -5.41 -30.78 2.50
C LEU A 332 -6.17 -32.03 2.97
N ALA A 333 -7.40 -32.27 2.51
CA ALA A 333 -8.14 -33.49 2.84
C ALA A 333 -7.48 -34.75 2.25
N ASP A 334 -6.89 -34.65 1.05
CA ASP A 334 -6.03 -35.70 0.45
C ASP A 334 -4.88 -36.14 1.38
N LEU A 335 -4.47 -35.26 2.30
CA LEU A 335 -3.39 -35.46 3.26
C LEU A 335 -3.90 -35.84 4.67
N ASN A 336 -5.22 -35.99 4.84
CA ASN A 336 -5.90 -36.10 6.14
C ASN A 336 -5.65 -34.90 7.08
N ILE A 337 -5.40 -33.71 6.50
CA ILE A 337 -5.23 -32.46 7.23
C ILE A 337 -6.60 -31.74 7.28
N THR A 338 -7.22 -31.77 8.46
CA THR A 338 -8.58 -31.31 8.77
C THR A 338 -8.53 -30.42 10.01
N HIS A 339 -9.62 -29.74 10.38
CA HIS A 339 -9.64 -28.94 11.62
C HIS A 339 -9.24 -29.76 12.87
N ALA A 340 -9.68 -31.02 12.97
CA ALA A 340 -9.36 -31.90 14.09
C ALA A 340 -7.87 -32.33 14.12
N THR A 341 -7.30 -32.68 12.96
CA THR A 341 -5.89 -33.09 12.87
C THR A 341 -4.92 -31.90 12.87
N ALA A 342 -5.32 -30.75 12.33
CA ALA A 342 -4.54 -29.51 12.33
C ALA A 342 -4.21 -29.03 13.75
N LYS A 343 -5.12 -29.20 14.73
CA LYS A 343 -4.81 -28.92 16.13
C LYS A 343 -3.66 -29.79 16.64
N MET A 344 -3.74 -31.11 16.44
CA MET A 344 -2.67 -32.03 16.85
C MET A 344 -1.33 -31.74 16.14
N LEU A 345 -1.37 -31.28 14.88
CA LEU A 345 -0.18 -30.84 14.16
C LEU A 345 0.41 -29.54 14.72
N ILE A 346 -0.42 -28.57 15.10
CA ILE A 346 0.01 -27.35 15.80
C ILE A 346 0.66 -27.71 17.14
N ASP A 347 0.01 -28.57 17.94
CA ASP A 347 0.53 -29.02 19.23
C ASP A 347 1.87 -29.79 19.06
N THR A 348 2.01 -30.58 17.98
CA THR A 348 3.26 -31.29 17.62
C THR A 348 4.37 -30.34 17.14
N ILE A 349 4.03 -29.30 16.37
CA ILE A 349 4.97 -28.25 15.95
C ILE A 349 5.50 -27.49 17.16
N ASP A 350 4.67 -27.27 18.20
CA ASP A 350 5.10 -26.59 19.42
C ASP A 350 6.08 -27.46 20.24
N GLN A 351 5.89 -28.78 20.27
CA GLN A 351 6.91 -29.70 20.82
C GLN A 351 8.18 -29.76 19.95
N ALA A 352 8.06 -29.69 18.62
CA ALA A 352 9.20 -29.67 17.71
C ALA A 352 10.06 -28.41 17.90
N ALA A 353 9.42 -27.24 18.05
CA ALA A 353 10.10 -25.98 18.33
C ALA A 353 10.87 -26.03 19.66
N LEU A 354 10.25 -26.56 20.73
CA LEU A 354 10.90 -26.74 22.03
C LEU A 354 12.10 -27.70 21.97
N LEU A 355 11.95 -28.84 21.29
CA LEU A 355 13.01 -29.84 21.13
C LEU A 355 14.23 -29.28 20.38
N LEU A 356 14.01 -28.54 19.29
CA LEU A 356 15.08 -27.87 18.55
C LEU A 356 15.75 -26.77 19.40
N GLU A 357 14.96 -25.97 20.11
CA GLU A 357 15.46 -24.92 21.01
C GLU A 357 16.36 -25.46 22.14
N ASP A 358 16.07 -26.63 22.68
CA ASP A 358 16.87 -27.26 23.75
C ASP A 358 18.24 -27.73 23.25
N VAL A 359 18.29 -28.34 22.07
CA VAL A 359 19.55 -28.94 21.57
C VAL A 359 20.56 -27.86 21.17
N GLU A 360 20.09 -26.69 20.72
CA GLU A 360 20.93 -25.48 20.58
C GLU A 360 21.52 -24.98 21.92
N ALA A 361 20.90 -25.30 23.06
CA ALA A 361 21.42 -24.97 24.39
C ALA A 361 22.42 -26.02 24.91
N GLY A 362 22.20 -27.30 24.60
CA GLY A 362 23.07 -28.40 25.04
C GLY A 362 24.42 -28.46 24.31
N ASN A 363 24.45 -28.19 22.99
CA ASN A 363 25.62 -28.45 22.17
C ASN A 363 26.68 -27.33 22.30
N ARG A 364 27.84 -27.64 22.92
CA ARG A 364 28.81 -26.61 23.39
C ARG A 364 29.90 -26.18 22.41
N SER A 365 30.14 -26.92 21.32
CA SER A 365 31.30 -26.70 20.42
C SER A 365 30.95 -26.31 18.97
N SER A 366 29.70 -26.46 18.52
CA SER A 366 29.33 -26.19 17.12
C SER A 366 29.18 -24.69 16.84
N LYS A 367 29.87 -24.19 15.81
CA LYS A 367 29.69 -22.84 15.26
C LYS A 367 28.57 -22.85 14.21
N ILE A 368 27.68 -21.85 14.32
CA ILE A 368 26.74 -21.40 13.27
C ILE A 368 25.57 -22.38 12.97
N LYS A 369 24.50 -22.27 13.76
CA LYS A 369 23.10 -22.06 13.29
C LYS A 369 22.14 -22.14 14.49
N GLY A 370 21.96 -21.00 15.16
CA GLY A 370 20.67 -20.76 15.81
C GLY A 370 19.63 -20.54 14.73
N THR A 371 18.47 -21.18 14.79
CA THR A 371 17.43 -21.11 13.74
C THR A 371 16.05 -20.92 14.35
N VAL A 372 15.33 -19.83 14.00
CA VAL A 372 13.87 -19.78 14.25
C VAL A 372 13.26 -21.00 13.57
N CYS A 373 12.57 -21.84 14.36
CA CYS A 373 11.92 -23.06 13.89
C CYS A 373 10.96 -22.71 12.74
N ARG A 374 11.32 -23.09 11.51
CA ARG A 374 10.56 -22.75 10.30
C ARG A 374 9.20 -23.44 10.29
N LEU A 375 9.06 -24.55 11.02
CA LEU A 375 7.78 -25.20 11.29
C LEU A 375 6.75 -24.24 11.93
N GLU A 376 7.16 -23.17 12.64
CA GLU A 376 6.23 -22.15 13.12
C GLU A 376 5.44 -21.47 11.98
N SER A 377 6.03 -21.34 10.78
CA SER A 377 5.31 -20.83 9.60
C SER A 377 4.19 -21.78 9.16
N VAL A 378 4.40 -23.10 9.26
CA VAL A 378 3.35 -24.11 8.98
C VAL A 378 2.24 -24.04 10.04
N LYS A 379 2.61 -23.84 11.31
CA LYS A 379 1.66 -23.62 12.42
C LYS A 379 0.77 -22.40 12.20
N ASP A 380 1.33 -21.26 11.79
CA ASP A 380 0.52 -20.07 11.52
C ASP A 380 -0.28 -20.17 10.21
N ILE A 381 0.23 -20.86 9.18
CA ILE A 381 -0.55 -21.28 7.99
C ILE A 381 -1.79 -22.10 8.40
N LEU A 382 -1.61 -23.13 9.23
CA LEU A 382 -2.72 -23.96 9.73
C LEU A 382 -3.73 -23.13 10.52
N LYS A 383 -3.28 -22.15 11.32
CA LYS A 383 -4.17 -21.23 12.06
C LYS A 383 -4.95 -20.27 11.15
N ILE A 384 -4.39 -19.85 10.01
CA ILE A 384 -5.09 -19.04 9.01
C ILE A 384 -6.16 -19.88 8.28
N ILE A 385 -5.82 -21.09 7.87
CA ILE A 385 -6.72 -22.01 7.14
C ILE A 385 -7.89 -22.48 8.01
N PHE A 386 -7.63 -22.83 9.28
CA PHE A 386 -8.59 -23.43 10.20
C PHE A 386 -9.06 -22.46 11.31
N LYS A 387 -9.01 -21.15 11.04
CA LYS A 387 -9.46 -20.07 11.95
C LYS A 387 -10.89 -20.30 12.44
N ASP A 388 -11.10 -20.16 13.75
CA ASP A 388 -12.38 -20.29 14.47
C ASP A 388 -13.17 -21.61 14.22
N GLY A 389 -12.56 -22.62 13.58
CA GLY A 389 -13.20 -23.89 13.22
C GLY A 389 -14.18 -23.81 12.03
N ASP A 390 -14.42 -22.62 11.50
CA ASP A 390 -15.32 -22.34 10.38
C ASP A 390 -14.57 -22.43 9.03
N LYS A 391 -15.32 -22.61 7.94
CA LYS A 391 -14.85 -22.50 6.56
C LYS A 391 -15.43 -21.26 5.85
N SER A 392 -16.37 -20.53 6.44
CA SER A 392 -17.10 -19.46 5.74
C SER A 392 -16.23 -18.25 5.34
N HIS A 393 -15.05 -18.07 5.95
CA HIS A 393 -14.08 -17.06 5.54
C HIS A 393 -13.39 -17.41 4.21
N SER A 394 -13.20 -18.70 3.90
CA SER A 394 -12.49 -19.16 2.69
C SER A 394 -13.10 -18.69 1.37
N LYS A 395 -14.39 -18.29 1.35
CA LYS A 395 -15.03 -17.66 0.18
C LYS A 395 -14.40 -16.32 -0.23
N PHE A 396 -13.68 -15.68 0.69
CA PHE A 396 -12.93 -14.44 0.46
C PHE A 396 -11.49 -14.68 0.00
N TYR A 397 -11.09 -15.94 -0.22
CA TYR A 397 -9.73 -16.33 -0.58
C TYR A 397 -9.65 -16.89 -2.01
N ARG A 398 -8.44 -16.99 -2.54
CA ARG A 398 -8.10 -17.88 -3.66
C ARG A 398 -6.88 -18.72 -3.33
N VAL A 399 -6.90 -19.99 -3.77
CA VAL A 399 -5.69 -20.80 -3.85
C VAL A 399 -5.01 -20.47 -5.18
N HIS A 400 -3.70 -20.27 -5.15
CA HIS A 400 -2.89 -20.10 -6.33
C HIS A 400 -1.63 -20.97 -6.23
N VAL A 401 -1.18 -21.54 -7.35
CA VAL A 401 0.08 -22.29 -7.44
C VAL A 401 0.85 -21.76 -8.64
N GLN A 402 1.98 -21.11 -8.36
CA GLN A 402 2.87 -20.56 -9.37
C GLN A 402 4.11 -21.43 -9.53
N GLU A 403 4.52 -21.65 -10.78
CA GLU A 403 5.80 -22.29 -11.09
C GLU A 403 6.87 -21.24 -11.38
N SER A 404 8.02 -21.36 -10.73
CA SER A 404 9.16 -20.47 -10.86
C SER A 404 10.34 -21.18 -11.53
N GLN A 405 10.99 -20.50 -12.49
CA GLN A 405 12.27 -20.96 -13.00
C GLN A 405 13.34 -20.64 -11.95
N GLY A 406 14.00 -21.68 -11.41
CA GLY A 406 15.13 -21.48 -10.50
C GLY A 406 16.34 -20.95 -11.25
N ASN A 407 16.88 -19.80 -10.82
CA ASN A 407 18.13 -19.28 -11.34
C ASN A 407 19.26 -20.30 -11.08
N SER A 408 19.85 -20.82 -12.16
CA SER A 408 20.67 -22.03 -12.11
C SER A 408 22.13 -21.75 -11.73
N THR A 409 22.42 -21.69 -10.43
CA THR A 409 23.78 -21.75 -9.87
C THR A 409 23.93 -22.93 -8.90
N GLY A 410 23.76 -24.14 -9.42
CA GLY A 410 23.89 -25.40 -8.67
C GLY A 410 23.83 -26.61 -9.61
N ALA A 411 24.51 -27.71 -9.24
CA ALA A 411 24.76 -28.84 -10.13
C ALA A 411 23.54 -29.78 -10.38
N PHE A 412 22.35 -29.46 -9.85
CA PHE A 412 21.13 -30.25 -10.05
C PHE A 412 20.21 -29.58 -11.08
N LYS A 413 20.07 -30.20 -12.26
CA LYS A 413 19.11 -29.78 -13.29
C LYS A 413 17.69 -30.25 -12.97
N GLY A 414 16.72 -29.37 -13.10
CA GLY A 414 15.42 -29.72 -13.69
C GLY A 414 14.18 -29.72 -12.79
N THR A 415 14.30 -29.74 -11.46
CA THR A 415 13.11 -29.68 -10.58
C THR A 415 12.48 -28.28 -10.60
N ALA A 416 11.21 -28.21 -11.02
CA ALA A 416 10.47 -26.95 -11.09
C ALA A 416 10.04 -26.50 -9.69
N SER A 417 10.55 -25.35 -9.24
CA SER A 417 10.23 -24.80 -7.92
C SER A 417 8.84 -24.16 -7.94
N ARG A 418 7.94 -24.64 -7.10
CA ARG A 418 6.57 -24.11 -6.98
C ARG A 418 6.33 -23.43 -5.63
N THR A 419 5.41 -22.48 -5.65
CA THR A 419 4.89 -21.79 -4.46
C THR A 419 3.40 -22.07 -4.35
N LEU A 420 2.96 -22.57 -3.19
CA LEU A 420 1.53 -22.68 -2.84
C LEU A 420 1.10 -21.41 -2.10
N SER A 421 0.14 -20.71 -2.65
CA SER A 421 -0.35 -19.43 -2.13
C SER A 421 -1.82 -19.52 -1.74
N TRP A 422 -2.18 -18.88 -0.63
CA TRP A 422 -3.58 -18.66 -0.26
C TRP A 422 -3.75 -17.18 0.09
N TRP A 423 -4.36 -16.44 -0.84
CA TRP A 423 -4.47 -14.99 -0.74
C TRP A 423 -5.88 -14.57 -0.32
N CYS A 424 -5.95 -13.73 0.71
CA CYS A 424 -7.16 -13.08 1.18
C CYS A 424 -7.46 -11.83 0.32
N PHE A 425 -8.72 -11.69 -0.11
CA PHE A 425 -9.22 -10.55 -0.87
C PHE A 425 -10.19 -9.69 -0.05
N ASN A 426 -10.23 -9.86 1.26
CA ASN A 426 -11.12 -9.12 2.15
C ASN A 426 -10.37 -8.64 3.41
N PRO A 427 -9.81 -7.41 3.40
CA PRO A 427 -8.96 -6.94 4.48
C PRO A 427 -9.69 -6.79 5.82
N GLY A 428 -11.02 -6.67 5.80
CA GLY A 428 -11.83 -6.72 7.02
C GLY A 428 -11.61 -7.95 7.90
N ILE A 429 -11.16 -9.10 7.37
CA ILE A 429 -10.87 -10.32 8.16
C ILE A 429 -9.76 -10.09 9.22
N ALA A 430 -8.83 -9.16 8.96
CA ALA A 430 -7.82 -8.76 9.93
C ALA A 430 -8.35 -7.67 10.90
N MET A 431 -9.21 -6.77 10.41
CA MET A 431 -9.75 -5.67 11.20
C MET A 431 -10.86 -6.09 12.18
N GLU A 432 -11.65 -7.11 11.83
CA GLU A 432 -12.64 -7.78 12.68
C GLU A 432 -12.02 -8.27 14.01
N GLU A 433 -10.73 -8.61 14.03
CA GLU A 433 -10.04 -9.06 15.24
C GLU A 433 -9.93 -7.95 16.30
N PHE A 434 -9.80 -6.68 15.91
CA PHE A 434 -9.77 -5.57 16.87
C PHE A 434 -11.15 -5.34 17.51
N ALA A 435 -12.24 -5.54 16.76
CA ALA A 435 -13.59 -5.51 17.31
C ALA A 435 -13.80 -6.65 18.32
N LYS A 436 -13.33 -7.87 18.02
CA LYS A 436 -13.31 -9.01 18.98
C LYS A 436 -12.46 -8.74 20.24
N LEU A 437 -11.50 -7.82 20.17
CA LEU A 437 -10.60 -7.45 21.28
C LEU A 437 -11.11 -6.30 22.17
N GLY A 438 -12.28 -5.70 21.88
CA GLY A 438 -12.89 -4.66 22.71
C GLY A 438 -12.28 -3.26 22.58
N VAL A 439 -11.57 -2.96 21.49
CA VAL A 439 -10.94 -1.64 21.29
C VAL A 439 -11.99 -0.51 21.30
N ARG A 440 -11.65 0.62 21.91
CA ARG A 440 -12.57 1.75 22.15
C ARG A 440 -12.95 2.49 20.86
N SER A 441 -11.96 2.73 20.02
CA SER A 441 -12.07 3.54 18.80
C SER A 441 -10.91 3.21 17.88
N ILE A 442 -11.19 2.98 16.60
CA ILE A 442 -10.21 2.91 15.53
C ILE A 442 -10.31 4.20 14.71
N ILE A 443 -9.21 4.94 14.60
CA ILE A 443 -9.13 6.19 13.81
C ILE A 443 -8.19 5.94 12.64
N LEU A 444 -8.73 5.91 11.41
CA LEU A 444 -7.92 5.93 10.18
C LEU A 444 -7.83 7.36 9.65
N THR A 445 -6.63 7.76 9.23
CA THR A 445 -6.41 9.05 8.56
C THR A 445 -5.32 8.96 7.49
N SER A 446 -5.44 9.78 6.44
CA SER A 446 -4.43 9.98 5.39
C SER A 446 -4.79 11.22 4.55
N GLY A 447 -3.86 11.68 3.70
CA GLY A 447 -4.13 12.71 2.71
C GLY A 447 -5.00 12.30 1.53
N THR A 448 -5.26 10.99 1.32
CA THR A 448 -5.70 10.44 0.03
C THR A 448 -6.66 9.24 0.14
N LEU A 449 -7.52 9.22 1.16
CA LEU A 449 -8.48 8.11 1.39
C LEU A 449 -9.66 8.07 0.40
N SER A 450 -9.95 9.16 -0.32
CA SER A 450 -11.06 9.23 -1.29
C SER A 450 -11.04 8.09 -2.32
N PRO A 451 -12.19 7.43 -2.59
CA PRO A 451 -13.50 7.63 -1.96
C PRO A 451 -13.68 6.89 -0.62
N LEU A 452 -14.21 7.58 0.41
CA LEU A 452 -14.31 7.04 1.78
C LEU A 452 -15.28 5.86 1.93
N ASP A 453 -16.42 5.84 1.23
CA ASP A 453 -17.42 4.76 1.35
C ASP A 453 -16.86 3.38 0.97
N SER A 454 -16.10 3.33 -0.13
CA SER A 454 -15.43 2.11 -0.57
C SER A 454 -14.44 1.60 0.49
N PHE A 455 -13.60 2.49 1.02
CA PHE A 455 -12.59 2.13 2.01
C PHE A 455 -13.22 1.61 3.33
N ALA A 456 -14.35 2.20 3.75
CA ALA A 456 -15.12 1.70 4.88
C ALA A 456 -15.66 0.27 4.65
N LEU A 457 -16.21 0.01 3.47
CA LEU A 457 -16.77 -1.30 3.09
C LEU A 457 -15.69 -2.39 2.97
N GLU A 458 -14.53 -2.07 2.38
CA GLU A 458 -13.41 -3.01 2.24
C GLU A 458 -12.89 -3.51 3.60
N LEU A 459 -12.82 -2.62 4.60
CA LEU A 459 -12.37 -2.93 5.96
C LEU A 459 -13.46 -3.58 6.85
N LYS A 460 -14.71 -3.69 6.38
CA LYS A 460 -15.88 -4.17 7.16
C LYS A 460 -16.04 -3.51 8.55
N LEU A 461 -15.61 -2.26 8.69
CA LEU A 461 -15.75 -1.51 9.93
C LEU A 461 -16.73 -0.35 9.71
N GLU A 462 -17.64 -0.16 10.67
CA GLU A 462 -18.47 1.04 10.68
C GLU A 462 -17.62 2.24 11.10
N PHE A 463 -17.74 3.33 10.34
CA PHE A 463 -17.14 4.64 10.67
C PHE A 463 -18.26 5.69 10.72
N PRO A 464 -18.93 5.86 11.88
CA PRO A 464 -19.99 6.86 12.06
C PRO A 464 -19.47 8.31 12.06
N VAL A 465 -18.18 8.50 12.38
CA VAL A 465 -17.49 9.79 12.26
C VAL A 465 -16.67 9.79 10.98
N ARG A 466 -17.00 10.70 10.06
CA ARG A 466 -16.27 10.89 8.80
C ARG A 466 -15.95 12.35 8.54
N LEU A 467 -14.90 12.60 7.77
CA LEU A 467 -14.46 13.92 7.34
C LEU A 467 -13.73 13.84 5.99
N GLU A 468 -14.12 14.68 5.03
CA GLU A 468 -13.30 15.06 3.87
C GLU A 468 -12.98 16.55 4.01
N ASN A 469 -11.78 16.87 4.49
CA ASN A 469 -11.38 18.26 4.77
C ASN A 469 -11.04 19.02 3.47
N PRO A 470 -11.40 20.31 3.34
CA PRO A 470 -10.89 21.16 2.27
C PRO A 470 -9.39 21.42 2.43
N HIS A 471 -8.71 21.82 1.35
CA HIS A 471 -7.31 22.25 1.43
C HIS A 471 -7.23 23.70 1.91
N VAL A 472 -6.18 24.01 2.69
CA VAL A 472 -5.88 25.37 3.21
C VAL A 472 -5.42 26.37 2.12
N ILE A 473 -5.28 25.94 0.86
CA ILE A 473 -4.85 26.83 -0.23
C ILE A 473 -6.04 27.58 -0.85
N SER A 474 -5.77 28.78 -1.34
CA SER A 474 -6.70 29.56 -2.14
C SER A 474 -6.71 29.11 -3.62
N SER A 475 -7.80 29.38 -4.32
CA SER A 475 -8.06 28.89 -5.69
C SER A 475 -7.11 29.39 -6.79
N ASN A 476 -6.20 30.32 -6.46
CA ASN A 476 -5.16 30.81 -7.36
C ASN A 476 -3.80 30.13 -7.13
N GLN A 477 -3.66 29.23 -6.14
CA GLN A 477 -2.41 28.51 -5.82
C GLN A 477 -2.28 27.17 -6.54
N VAL A 478 -3.37 26.61 -7.05
CA VAL A 478 -3.36 25.36 -7.81
C VAL A 478 -3.96 25.56 -9.20
N TRP A 479 -3.26 25.09 -10.22
CA TRP A 479 -3.80 24.90 -11.57
C TRP A 479 -4.10 23.41 -11.76
N VAL A 480 -5.30 23.05 -12.19
CA VAL A 480 -5.68 21.63 -12.43
C VAL A 480 -6.33 21.50 -13.80
N GLY A 481 -5.67 20.79 -14.71
CA GLY A 481 -6.10 20.68 -16.11
C GLY A 481 -6.08 19.26 -16.63
N VAL A 482 -7.20 18.83 -17.20
CA VAL A 482 -7.28 17.64 -18.05
C VAL A 482 -6.98 18.04 -19.49
N VAL A 483 -5.98 17.36 -20.07
CA VAL A 483 -5.50 17.56 -21.43
C VAL A 483 -5.77 16.24 -22.18
N PRO A 484 -6.87 16.14 -22.95
CA PRO A 484 -7.24 14.92 -23.67
C PRO A 484 -6.47 14.74 -24.98
N THR A 485 -5.85 15.80 -25.52
CA THR A 485 -5.17 15.80 -26.83
C THR A 485 -3.85 16.54 -26.77
N GLY A 486 -2.85 16.07 -27.50
CA GLY A 486 -1.53 16.68 -27.57
C GLY A 486 -1.36 17.81 -28.59
N PRO A 487 -0.11 18.27 -28.83
CA PRO A 487 0.21 19.39 -29.71
C PRO A 487 -0.25 19.23 -31.16
N SER A 488 -0.32 17.98 -31.65
CA SER A 488 -0.73 17.61 -33.01
C SER A 488 -2.24 17.35 -33.12
N GLY A 489 -2.97 17.39 -31.99
CA GLY A 489 -4.38 17.00 -31.88
C GLY A 489 -4.59 15.50 -31.64
N CYS A 490 -3.52 14.70 -31.52
CA CYS A 490 -3.65 13.26 -31.26
C CYS A 490 -4.16 13.02 -29.83
N CYS A 491 -5.05 12.05 -29.65
CA CYS A 491 -5.67 11.76 -28.35
C CYS A 491 -4.69 11.08 -27.38
N PHE A 492 -4.67 11.53 -26.14
CA PHE A 492 -4.00 10.84 -25.04
C PHE A 492 -4.90 9.77 -24.44
N ASN A 493 -4.58 8.51 -24.71
CA ASN A 493 -5.26 7.36 -24.14
C ASN A 493 -4.23 6.28 -23.77
N SER A 494 -3.94 6.14 -22.48
CA SER A 494 -2.96 5.19 -21.96
C SER A 494 -3.47 3.74 -21.86
N SER A 495 -4.63 3.42 -22.45
CA SER A 495 -5.19 2.06 -22.37
C SER A 495 -4.32 1.04 -23.11
N TYR A 496 -4.50 -0.23 -22.78
CA TYR A 496 -3.77 -1.34 -23.42
C TYR A 496 -3.91 -1.36 -24.96
N ARG A 497 -5.00 -0.83 -25.51
CA ARG A 497 -5.21 -0.74 -26.98
C ARG A 497 -4.28 0.28 -27.65
N ASN A 498 -3.97 1.39 -26.97
CA ASN A 498 -3.41 2.59 -27.61
C ASN A 498 -1.99 2.93 -27.12
N ARG A 499 -1.66 2.62 -25.86
CA ARG A 499 -0.39 3.03 -25.20
C ARG A 499 0.88 2.59 -25.92
N ASP A 500 0.81 1.51 -26.69
CA ASP A 500 1.96 0.87 -27.33
C ASP A 500 2.22 1.41 -28.75
N SER A 501 1.29 2.20 -29.31
CA SER A 501 1.42 2.91 -30.59
C SER A 501 2.58 3.92 -30.60
N HIS A 502 3.12 4.20 -31.80
CA HIS A 502 4.19 5.18 -31.98
C HIS A 502 3.66 6.60 -31.73
N GLU A 503 2.46 6.87 -32.20
CA GLU A 503 1.77 8.15 -32.21
C GLU A 503 1.54 8.64 -30.78
N TYR A 504 0.99 7.78 -29.91
CA TYR A 504 0.82 8.08 -28.48
C TYR A 504 2.15 8.42 -27.80
N LYS A 505 3.19 7.58 -28.02
CA LYS A 505 4.52 7.76 -27.42
C LYS A 505 5.13 9.09 -27.88
N GLN A 506 5.11 9.38 -29.18
CA GLN A 506 5.66 10.61 -29.77
C GLN A 506 4.92 11.86 -29.29
N GLU A 507 3.59 11.84 -29.29
CA GLU A 507 2.75 12.97 -28.89
C GLU A 507 2.91 13.28 -27.39
N LEU A 508 2.96 12.25 -26.53
CA LEU A 508 3.16 12.42 -25.08
C LEU A 508 4.52 13.05 -24.79
N GLY A 509 5.57 12.62 -25.50
CA GLY A 509 6.89 13.21 -25.43
C GLY A 509 6.91 14.68 -25.89
N ASN A 510 6.23 15.00 -26.99
CA ASN A 510 6.08 16.37 -27.47
C ASN A 510 5.32 17.27 -26.47
N ALA A 511 4.30 16.75 -25.78
CA ALA A 511 3.61 17.46 -24.70
C ALA A 511 4.52 17.72 -23.50
N ILE A 512 5.28 16.69 -23.05
CA ILE A 512 6.22 16.82 -21.93
C ILE A 512 7.33 17.85 -22.24
N VAL A 513 7.85 17.91 -23.46
CA VAL A 513 8.79 18.98 -23.89
C VAL A 513 8.17 20.38 -23.73
N ASN A 514 6.90 20.55 -24.09
CA ASN A 514 6.22 21.84 -23.94
C ASN A 514 5.99 22.19 -22.46
N PHE A 515 5.56 21.24 -21.63
CA PHE A 515 5.36 21.48 -20.19
C PHE A 515 6.68 21.70 -19.44
N ALA A 516 7.75 20.98 -19.77
CA ALA A 516 9.09 21.16 -19.20
C ALA A 516 9.70 22.54 -19.50
N ARG A 517 9.27 23.20 -20.57
CA ARG A 517 9.64 24.60 -20.90
C ARG A 517 8.87 25.65 -20.08
N ILE A 518 7.70 25.31 -19.55
CA ILE A 518 6.77 26.24 -18.89
C ILE A 518 6.86 26.16 -17.35
N VAL A 519 6.99 24.93 -16.83
CA VAL A 519 7.06 24.66 -15.39
C VAL A 519 8.43 25.08 -14.86
N PRO A 520 8.54 25.94 -13.83
CA PRO A 520 9.81 26.24 -13.17
C PRO A 520 10.31 25.03 -12.38
N ASP A 521 11.59 25.00 -12.03
CA ASP A 521 12.16 24.09 -11.02
C ASP A 521 11.88 22.59 -11.29
N GLY A 522 11.27 21.88 -10.35
CA GLY A 522 10.95 20.45 -10.41
C GLY A 522 9.64 20.11 -11.12
N LEU A 523 9.74 19.25 -12.13
CA LEU A 523 8.59 18.63 -12.81
C LEU A 523 8.54 17.12 -12.50
N LEU A 524 7.45 16.65 -11.91
CA LEU A 524 7.22 15.23 -11.64
C LEU A 524 6.30 14.64 -12.72
N VAL A 525 6.61 13.45 -13.24
CA VAL A 525 5.84 12.79 -14.31
C VAL A 525 5.59 11.34 -13.93
N PHE A 526 4.34 11.01 -13.59
CA PHE A 526 3.96 9.67 -13.15
C PHE A 526 3.29 8.87 -14.26
N PHE A 527 3.82 7.66 -14.50
CA PHE A 527 3.30 6.69 -15.45
C PHE A 527 2.44 5.61 -14.78
N PRO A 528 1.44 5.04 -15.50
CA PRO A 528 0.66 3.89 -15.04
C PRO A 528 1.46 2.63 -14.66
N SER A 529 2.66 2.44 -15.22
CA SER A 529 3.54 1.30 -14.95
C SER A 529 4.96 1.57 -15.43
N TYR A 530 5.95 0.88 -14.85
CA TYR A 530 7.33 0.93 -15.35
C TYR A 530 7.43 0.53 -16.82
N TYR A 531 6.69 -0.49 -17.28
CA TYR A 531 6.71 -0.93 -18.68
C TYR A 531 6.41 0.23 -19.65
N LEU A 532 5.38 1.03 -19.37
CA LEU A 532 5.03 2.17 -20.22
C LEU A 532 6.04 3.31 -20.10
N MET A 533 6.61 3.53 -18.91
CA MET A 533 7.70 4.50 -18.71
C MET A 533 8.93 4.12 -19.53
N ASP A 534 9.41 2.88 -19.40
CA ASP A 534 10.57 2.34 -20.13
C ASP A 534 10.34 2.48 -21.64
N GLN A 535 9.20 2.00 -22.15
CA GLN A 535 8.81 2.08 -23.57
C GLN A 535 8.72 3.49 -24.12
N CYS A 536 8.23 4.46 -23.34
CA CYS A 536 8.22 5.86 -23.73
C CYS A 536 9.63 6.45 -23.75
N ILE A 537 10.45 6.20 -22.73
CA ILE A 537 11.83 6.70 -22.64
C ILE A 537 12.70 6.16 -23.79
N ASP A 538 12.59 4.87 -24.09
CA ASP A 538 13.35 4.25 -25.20
C ASP A 538 12.87 4.76 -26.56
N SER A 539 11.56 4.99 -26.74
CA SER A 539 11.02 5.71 -27.90
C SER A 539 11.63 7.11 -28.02
N TRP A 540 11.64 7.90 -26.94
CA TRP A 540 12.09 9.29 -26.97
C TRP A 540 13.59 9.47 -27.18
N LYS A 541 14.42 8.48 -26.80
CA LYS A 541 15.86 8.46 -27.05
C LYS A 541 16.22 8.06 -28.48
N ASN A 542 15.45 7.18 -29.11
CA ASN A 542 15.77 6.63 -30.43
C ASN A 542 15.07 7.36 -31.58
N MET A 543 14.02 8.15 -31.31
CA MET A 543 13.24 8.86 -32.33
C MET A 543 13.68 10.33 -32.46
N GLY A 544 14.55 10.57 -33.44
CA GLY A 544 14.77 11.90 -34.03
C GLY A 544 13.62 12.31 -34.95
N ASN A 545 13.51 13.60 -35.28
CA ASN A 545 12.53 14.08 -36.26
C ASN A 545 13.06 13.84 -37.70
N PRO A 546 12.43 12.96 -38.51
CA PRO A 546 12.94 12.61 -39.85
C PRO A 546 12.94 13.78 -40.84
N ASN A 547 12.18 14.85 -40.57
CA ASN A 547 12.05 16.01 -41.44
C ASN A 547 12.91 17.22 -40.98
N SER A 548 13.90 17.01 -40.10
CA SER A 548 14.74 18.08 -39.55
C SER A 548 16.21 17.93 -39.96
N THR A 549 16.82 19.02 -40.43
CA THR A 549 18.25 19.09 -40.77
C THR A 549 19.18 18.93 -39.56
N ASN A 550 18.65 19.10 -38.34
CA ASN A 550 19.25 18.63 -37.09
C ASN A 550 18.17 17.82 -36.34
N PRO A 551 18.19 16.47 -36.40
CA PRO A 551 17.11 15.63 -35.91
C PRO A 551 17.17 15.38 -34.40
N SER A 552 17.24 16.45 -33.60
CA SER A 552 17.36 16.33 -32.13
C SER A 552 16.21 15.51 -31.55
N THR A 553 16.54 14.50 -30.74
CA THR A 553 15.54 13.54 -30.21
C THR A 553 14.56 14.21 -29.25
N ILE A 554 13.43 13.55 -28.98
CA ILE A 554 12.50 14.02 -27.93
C ILE A 554 13.22 14.07 -26.58
N TRP A 555 14.10 13.10 -26.30
CA TRP A 555 14.89 13.06 -25.07
C TRP A 555 15.83 14.27 -24.94
N GLU A 556 16.60 14.62 -25.98
CA GLU A 556 17.45 15.82 -25.99
C GLU A 556 16.63 17.10 -25.80
N ARG A 557 15.44 17.18 -26.40
CA ARG A 557 14.52 18.32 -26.22
C ARG A 557 13.95 18.43 -24.81
N ILE A 558 13.83 17.32 -24.07
CA ILE A 558 13.54 17.33 -22.63
C ILE A 558 14.78 17.81 -21.88
N CYS A 559 15.95 17.20 -22.10
CA CYS A 559 17.23 17.56 -21.45
C CYS A 559 17.61 19.04 -21.60
N LYS A 560 17.30 19.66 -22.76
CA LYS A 560 17.51 21.09 -23.03
C LYS A 560 16.72 22.01 -22.10
N HIS A 561 15.63 21.53 -21.51
CA HIS A 561 14.82 22.28 -20.56
C HIS A 561 15.05 21.81 -19.12
N LYS A 562 14.96 20.51 -18.85
CA LYS A 562 15.11 19.95 -17.50
C LYS A 562 16.01 18.72 -17.48
N GLN A 563 16.88 18.64 -16.48
CA GLN A 563 17.78 17.50 -16.27
C GLN A 563 16.98 16.27 -15.81
N PRO A 564 17.02 15.13 -16.54
CA PRO A 564 16.15 13.99 -16.24
C PRO A 564 16.70 13.08 -15.14
N VAL A 565 15.76 12.51 -14.39
CA VAL A 565 15.92 11.41 -13.42
C VAL A 565 14.83 10.38 -13.68
N VAL A 566 15.14 9.09 -13.51
CA VAL A 566 14.22 7.98 -13.77
C VAL A 566 14.12 7.08 -12.54
N GLU A 567 12.90 6.70 -12.15
CA GLU A 567 12.67 5.79 -11.03
C GLU A 567 13.14 4.36 -11.36
N LEU A 568 14.09 3.85 -10.58
CA LEU A 568 14.61 2.50 -10.74
C LEU A 568 13.78 1.48 -9.95
N LYS A 569 13.39 0.38 -10.61
CA LYS A 569 12.69 -0.78 -10.00
C LYS A 569 13.45 -1.39 -8.81
N GLN A 570 14.76 -1.24 -8.75
CA GLN A 570 15.60 -1.84 -7.72
C GLN A 570 15.58 -1.02 -6.42
N SER A 571 14.98 -1.62 -5.38
CA SER A 571 14.73 -0.97 -4.09
C SER A 571 15.93 -0.28 -3.45
N ALA A 572 17.15 -0.80 -3.63
CA ALA A 572 18.39 -0.29 -3.04
C ALA A 572 18.96 0.94 -3.75
N LEU A 573 18.73 1.09 -5.05
CA LEU A 573 19.25 2.22 -5.85
C LEU A 573 18.38 3.49 -5.72
N PHE A 574 17.22 3.37 -5.07
CA PHE A 574 16.24 4.45 -4.96
C PHE A 574 16.82 5.72 -4.30
N SER A 575 17.60 5.58 -3.22
CA SER A 575 18.18 6.72 -2.51
C SER A 575 19.05 7.61 -3.41
N TYR A 576 19.87 6.98 -4.28
CA TYR A 576 20.72 7.70 -5.23
C TYR A 576 19.90 8.48 -6.26
N ALA A 577 18.75 7.97 -6.71
CA ALA A 577 17.87 8.72 -7.62
C ALA A 577 17.27 9.98 -6.96
N ILE A 578 17.05 9.96 -5.64
CA ILE A 578 16.55 11.14 -4.90
C ILE A 578 17.66 12.16 -4.65
N GLU A 579 18.87 11.70 -4.39
CA GLU A 579 20.07 12.53 -4.25
C GLU A 579 20.47 13.19 -5.59
N ASP A 580 20.43 12.43 -6.68
CA ASP A 580 20.59 12.90 -8.06
C ASP A 580 19.54 13.95 -8.42
N PHE A 581 18.25 13.69 -8.16
CA PHE A 581 17.18 14.68 -8.40
C PHE A 581 17.37 15.97 -7.59
N LYS A 582 17.74 15.89 -6.31
CA LYS A 582 18.00 17.09 -5.50
C LYS A 582 19.23 17.86 -5.98
N THR A 583 20.27 17.15 -6.41
CA THR A 583 21.49 17.77 -6.96
C THR A 583 21.17 18.52 -8.26
N LYS A 584 20.44 17.88 -9.17
CA LYS A 584 19.97 18.46 -10.45
C LYS A 584 18.95 19.58 -10.29
N LEU A 585 18.15 19.57 -9.22
CA LEU A 585 17.22 20.64 -8.89
C LEU A 585 17.95 21.91 -8.38
N ASN A 586 19.05 21.72 -7.66
CA ASN A 586 19.89 22.80 -7.14
C ASN A 586 20.90 23.35 -8.17
N ASP A 587 21.01 22.74 -9.35
CA ASP A 587 21.90 23.19 -10.43
C ASP A 587 21.33 24.43 -11.12
N THR A 588 21.88 25.60 -10.78
CA THR A 588 21.49 26.90 -11.33
C THR A 588 21.87 27.10 -12.80
N THR A 589 22.61 26.17 -13.42
CA THR A 589 22.90 26.19 -14.86
C THR A 589 21.77 25.60 -15.71
N ALA A 590 20.84 24.86 -15.11
CA ALA A 590 19.66 24.29 -15.76
C ALA A 590 18.36 24.99 -15.29
N SER A 591 17.25 24.85 -16.04
CA SER A 591 15.94 25.31 -15.54
C SER A 591 15.25 24.26 -14.66
N GLY A 592 16.04 23.61 -13.79
CA GLY A 592 15.62 22.56 -12.86
C GLY A 592 15.56 21.15 -13.46
N ALA A 593 14.90 20.24 -12.73
CA ALA A 593 14.96 18.78 -12.95
C ALA A 593 13.58 18.17 -13.28
N ILE A 594 13.58 17.05 -14.00
CA ILE A 594 12.38 16.28 -14.33
C ILE A 594 12.48 14.84 -13.81
N PHE A 595 11.55 14.42 -12.95
CA PHE A 595 11.49 13.07 -12.39
C PHE A 595 10.45 12.23 -13.14
N LEU A 596 10.92 11.24 -13.89
CA LEU A 596 10.09 10.23 -14.55
C LEU A 596 9.89 9.06 -13.56
N ALA A 597 8.67 8.86 -13.10
CA ALA A 597 8.31 7.99 -11.98
C ALA A 597 7.03 7.18 -12.26
N VAL A 598 6.66 6.28 -11.35
CA VAL A 598 5.50 5.38 -11.54
C VAL A 598 4.45 5.59 -10.44
N CYS A 599 3.16 5.57 -10.79
CA CYS A 599 2.06 5.53 -9.83
C CYS A 599 2.12 4.20 -9.06
N ARG A 600 2.03 4.23 -7.72
CA ARG A 600 2.39 3.10 -6.82
C ARG A 600 3.89 2.76 -6.78
N GLY A 601 4.72 3.55 -7.48
CA GLY A 601 6.17 3.58 -7.30
C GLY A 601 6.56 4.32 -6.01
N LYS A 602 7.78 4.13 -5.55
CA LYS A 602 8.30 4.70 -4.29
C LYS A 602 8.24 6.22 -4.24
N VAL A 603 8.43 6.88 -5.40
CA VAL A 603 8.28 8.33 -5.54
C VAL A 603 6.88 8.80 -5.17
N SER A 604 5.85 8.02 -5.51
CA SER A 604 4.44 8.36 -5.29
C SER A 604 3.93 8.12 -3.86
N GLU A 605 4.61 7.27 -3.08
CA GLU A 605 4.15 6.86 -1.75
C GLU A 605 4.88 7.57 -0.59
N GLY A 606 6.21 7.65 -0.62
CA GLY A 606 7.01 7.89 0.60
C GLY A 606 7.80 9.20 0.67
N LEU A 607 7.69 10.11 -0.29
CA LEU A 607 8.57 11.28 -0.38
C LEU A 607 7.88 12.63 -0.29
N ASP A 608 8.60 13.56 0.34
CA ASP A 608 8.26 14.97 0.39
C ASP A 608 9.01 15.75 -0.71
N PHE A 609 8.21 16.38 -1.56
CA PHE A 609 8.59 17.26 -2.65
C PHE A 609 7.92 18.59 -2.33
N ALA A 610 8.62 19.44 -1.59
CA ALA A 610 8.16 20.76 -1.20
C ALA A 610 8.70 21.83 -2.14
N ASP A 611 7.94 22.91 -2.30
CA ASP A 611 8.35 24.10 -3.03
C ASP A 611 8.88 23.79 -4.44
N GLN A 612 10.15 24.16 -4.69
CA GLN A 612 10.82 24.00 -5.97
C GLN A 612 10.83 22.54 -6.45
N ALA A 613 10.80 21.56 -5.55
CA ALA A 613 10.90 20.15 -5.90
C ALA A 613 9.61 19.55 -6.51
N GLY A 614 8.48 20.26 -6.49
CA GLY A 614 7.16 19.73 -6.86
C GLY A 614 6.27 20.68 -7.66
N ARG A 615 6.84 21.70 -8.34
CA ARG A 615 6.08 22.79 -8.99
C ARG A 615 5.03 22.32 -10.01
N ALA A 616 5.19 21.16 -10.64
CA ALA A 616 4.06 20.47 -11.27
C ALA A 616 4.14 18.94 -11.22
N VAL A 617 2.96 18.30 -11.29
CA VAL A 617 2.77 16.87 -11.54
C VAL A 617 2.04 16.65 -12.86
N ILE A 618 2.61 15.82 -13.73
CA ILE A 618 1.93 15.23 -14.89
C ILE A 618 1.53 13.79 -14.53
N ILE A 619 0.27 13.44 -14.76
CA ILE A 619 -0.25 12.07 -14.74
C ILE A 619 -0.46 11.62 -16.19
N THR A 620 0.32 10.64 -16.66
CA THR A 620 0.28 10.19 -18.08
C THR A 620 -0.76 9.09 -18.35
N GLY A 621 -1.65 8.82 -17.39
CA GLY A 621 -2.71 7.82 -17.54
C GLY A 621 -3.19 7.22 -16.22
N MET A 622 -4.11 6.26 -16.32
CA MET A 622 -4.71 5.59 -15.17
C MET A 622 -3.96 4.29 -14.80
N PRO A 623 -3.47 4.14 -13.55
CA PRO A 623 -2.72 2.97 -13.08
C PRO A 623 -3.64 1.80 -12.72
N PHE A 624 -4.29 1.21 -13.73
CA PHE A 624 -5.08 -0.01 -13.58
C PHE A 624 -4.18 -1.24 -13.37
N ALA A 625 -4.60 -2.14 -12.48
CA ALA A 625 -3.97 -3.46 -12.30
C ALA A 625 -4.05 -4.31 -13.58
N MET A 626 -3.07 -5.19 -13.79
CA MET A 626 -3.05 -6.06 -14.98
C MET A 626 -4.11 -7.15 -14.88
N ARG A 627 -4.84 -7.42 -15.97
CA ARG A 627 -5.89 -8.47 -16.00
C ARG A 627 -5.35 -9.91 -15.92
N THR A 628 -4.03 -10.08 -16.03
CA THR A 628 -3.31 -11.35 -15.90
C THR A 628 -2.75 -11.58 -14.51
N ASP A 629 -2.77 -10.59 -13.62
CA ASP A 629 -2.30 -10.72 -12.24
C ASP A 629 -3.33 -11.53 -11.41
N PRO A 630 -2.95 -12.68 -10.82
CA PRO A 630 -3.87 -13.53 -10.09
C PRO A 630 -4.30 -12.97 -8.72
N LYS A 631 -3.64 -11.91 -8.20
CA LYS A 631 -4.07 -11.13 -7.02
C LYS A 631 -5.16 -10.09 -7.34
N VAL A 632 -5.85 -10.18 -8.49
CA VAL A 632 -6.84 -9.17 -8.92
C VAL A 632 -8.29 -9.69 -8.94
N LEU A 633 -9.21 -8.81 -8.50
CA LEU A 633 -10.65 -9.05 -8.41
C LEU A 633 -11.42 -8.79 -9.73
N THR A 634 -12.67 -9.23 -9.75
CA THR A 634 -13.66 -8.97 -10.81
C THR A 634 -14.64 -7.87 -10.39
N GLY A 635 -14.65 -6.74 -11.10
CA GLY A 635 -15.63 -5.66 -10.89
C GLY A 635 -15.04 -4.28 -11.21
N GLU A 636 -15.55 -3.60 -12.24
CA GLU A 636 -14.97 -2.36 -12.79
C GLU A 636 -14.80 -1.24 -11.74
N GLU A 637 -15.75 -1.12 -10.83
CA GLU A 637 -15.74 -0.09 -9.79
C GLU A 637 -14.52 -0.20 -8.88
N TRP A 638 -14.13 -1.41 -8.48
CA TRP A 638 -12.95 -1.63 -7.64
C TRP A 638 -11.66 -1.23 -8.36
N TYR A 639 -11.48 -1.66 -9.62
CA TYR A 639 -10.36 -1.21 -10.47
C TYR A 639 -10.30 0.32 -10.58
N SER A 640 -11.46 0.96 -10.67
CA SER A 640 -11.60 2.42 -10.82
C SER A 640 -11.16 3.16 -9.56
N GLN A 641 -11.67 2.74 -8.39
CA GLN A 641 -11.30 3.28 -7.09
C GLN A 641 -9.80 3.05 -6.78
N GLN A 642 -9.29 1.85 -7.10
CA GLN A 642 -7.88 1.50 -6.96
C GLN A 642 -6.95 2.34 -7.85
N ALA A 643 -7.35 2.63 -9.09
CA ALA A 643 -6.62 3.55 -9.95
C ALA A 643 -6.68 5.00 -9.41
N ALA A 644 -7.84 5.44 -8.92
CA ALA A 644 -8.06 6.78 -8.38
C ALA A 644 -7.23 7.04 -7.10
N ARG A 645 -7.19 6.11 -6.13
CA ARG A 645 -6.35 6.23 -4.92
C ARG A 645 -4.87 6.46 -5.28
N ALA A 646 -4.34 5.68 -6.23
CA ALA A 646 -2.96 5.81 -6.69
C ALA A 646 -2.68 7.12 -7.46
N VAL A 647 -3.68 7.67 -8.17
CA VAL A 647 -3.58 9.02 -8.76
C VAL A 647 -3.63 10.11 -7.67
N ASN A 648 -4.53 10.01 -6.70
CA ASN A 648 -4.64 10.92 -5.56
C ASN A 648 -3.30 11.00 -4.78
N GLN A 649 -2.64 9.85 -4.55
CA GLN A 649 -1.29 9.76 -3.94
C GLN A 649 -0.19 10.49 -4.73
N ALA A 650 -0.24 10.45 -6.07
CA ALA A 650 0.72 11.12 -6.94
C ALA A 650 0.50 12.64 -7.03
N VAL A 651 -0.76 13.10 -7.13
CA VAL A 651 -1.07 14.53 -7.24
C VAL A 651 -1.00 15.27 -5.89
N GLY A 652 -1.19 14.57 -4.77
CA GLY A 652 -0.92 15.07 -3.42
C GLY A 652 0.56 15.42 -3.14
N ARG A 653 1.43 15.30 -4.14
CA ARG A 653 2.85 15.69 -4.04
C ARG A 653 3.15 17.14 -4.42
N VAL A 654 2.19 17.87 -5.00
CA VAL A 654 2.36 19.25 -5.53
C VAL A 654 2.27 20.35 -4.46
N ILE A 655 1.52 20.16 -3.38
CA ILE A 655 1.23 21.21 -2.39
C ILE A 655 1.55 20.69 -0.98
N ARG A 656 2.51 21.33 -0.31
CA ARG A 656 3.02 20.89 1.01
C ARG A 656 2.71 21.83 2.18
N HIS A 657 2.36 23.08 1.93
CA HIS A 657 1.99 24.05 2.98
C HIS A 657 1.08 25.15 2.44
N ARG A 658 0.51 25.98 3.33
CA ARG A 658 -0.47 27.03 2.98
C ARG A 658 0.04 28.09 2.00
N HIS A 659 1.36 28.25 1.86
CA HIS A 659 2.00 29.25 0.98
C HIS A 659 2.50 28.64 -0.34
N ASP A 660 2.42 27.32 -0.47
CA ASP A 660 2.91 26.58 -1.63
C ASP A 660 1.99 26.76 -2.86
N TYR A 661 2.49 26.44 -4.05
CA TYR A 661 1.75 26.53 -5.30
C TYR A 661 2.30 25.60 -6.38
N GLY A 662 1.43 25.14 -7.28
CA GLY A 662 1.85 24.29 -8.40
C GLY A 662 0.71 23.85 -9.32
N ALA A 663 1.06 23.06 -10.33
CA ALA A 663 0.12 22.60 -11.36
C ALA A 663 -0.04 21.07 -11.38
N ILE A 664 -1.25 20.61 -11.67
CA ILE A 664 -1.59 19.20 -11.86
C ILE A 664 -2.17 19.04 -13.27
N ILE A 665 -1.51 18.22 -14.09
CA ILE A 665 -1.79 18.02 -15.51
C ILE A 665 -2.16 16.56 -15.74
N PHE A 666 -3.37 16.28 -16.20
CA PHE A 666 -3.82 14.94 -16.57
C PHE A 666 -3.76 14.75 -18.08
N CYS A 667 -2.74 14.04 -18.57
CA CYS A 667 -2.57 13.73 -20.00
C CYS A 667 -3.25 12.40 -20.34
N ASP A 668 -4.57 12.31 -20.14
CA ASP A 668 -5.40 11.19 -20.62
C ASP A 668 -6.88 11.61 -20.71
N GLU A 669 -7.53 11.31 -21.84
CA GLU A 669 -8.90 11.73 -22.12
C GLU A 669 -9.92 11.26 -21.08
N ARG A 670 -9.68 10.10 -20.45
CA ARG A 670 -10.62 9.48 -19.53
C ARG A 670 -10.82 10.31 -18.26
N PHE A 671 -9.87 11.16 -17.88
CA PHE A 671 -10.05 12.12 -16.78
C PHE A 671 -11.09 13.22 -17.09
N SER A 672 -11.55 13.36 -18.35
CA SER A 672 -12.68 14.23 -18.69
C SER A 672 -14.04 13.63 -18.31
N GLN A 673 -14.10 12.34 -17.98
CA GLN A 673 -15.34 11.66 -17.60
C GLN A 673 -15.73 12.00 -16.16
N GLN A 674 -17.00 12.35 -15.93
CA GLN A 674 -17.48 12.85 -14.64
C GLN A 674 -17.41 11.80 -13.50
N ASN A 675 -17.54 10.51 -13.83
CA ASN A 675 -17.32 9.40 -12.89
C ASN A 675 -15.86 9.29 -12.42
N ARG A 676 -14.88 9.67 -13.25
CA ARG A 676 -13.45 9.71 -12.87
C ARG A 676 -13.15 10.92 -11.99
N GLN A 677 -13.73 12.07 -12.32
CA GLN A 677 -13.59 13.30 -11.53
C GLN A 677 -14.22 13.18 -10.14
N SER A 678 -15.32 12.44 -9.98
CA SER A 678 -15.92 12.19 -8.66
C SER A 678 -15.05 11.34 -7.74
N GLN A 679 -14.12 10.53 -8.28
CA GLN A 679 -13.20 9.67 -7.52
C GLN A 679 -11.89 10.40 -7.12
N MET A 680 -11.66 11.62 -7.57
CA MET A 680 -10.54 12.46 -7.13
C MET A 680 -10.79 12.99 -5.70
N SER A 681 -9.75 13.27 -4.92
CA SER A 681 -9.91 13.92 -3.60
C SER A 681 -10.71 15.22 -3.68
N LEU A 682 -11.61 15.45 -2.70
CA LEU A 682 -12.60 16.53 -2.72
C LEU A 682 -12.04 17.92 -3.04
N TRP A 683 -10.87 18.25 -2.50
CA TRP A 683 -10.23 19.55 -2.69
C TRP A 683 -9.78 19.84 -4.13
N LEU A 684 -9.58 18.81 -4.97
CA LEU A 684 -9.21 18.99 -6.38
C LEU A 684 -10.42 19.30 -7.27
N ARG A 685 -11.57 18.69 -6.96
CA ARG A 685 -12.78 18.70 -7.81
C ARG A 685 -13.19 20.13 -8.26
N PRO A 686 -13.16 21.18 -7.41
CA PRO A 686 -13.51 22.55 -7.81
C PRO A 686 -12.52 23.24 -8.76
N HIS A 687 -11.31 22.70 -8.92
CA HIS A 687 -10.25 23.32 -9.71
C HIS A 687 -10.05 22.67 -11.08
N VAL A 688 -10.58 21.46 -11.30
CA VAL A 688 -10.45 20.69 -12.56
C VAL A 688 -11.07 21.45 -13.73
N LYS A 689 -10.28 21.65 -14.79
CA LYS A 689 -10.74 22.18 -16.08
C LYS A 689 -10.35 21.24 -17.22
N CYS A 690 -11.27 20.99 -18.15
CA CYS A 690 -10.98 20.20 -19.35
C CYS A 690 -10.59 21.11 -20.51
N TYR A 691 -9.45 20.83 -21.16
CA TYR A 691 -8.87 21.66 -22.21
C TYR A 691 -8.86 20.93 -23.55
N HIS A 692 -9.94 21.04 -24.32
CA HIS A 692 -10.10 20.36 -25.63
C HIS A 692 -9.09 20.79 -26.72
N LYS A 693 -8.20 21.75 -26.44
CA LYS A 693 -7.07 22.14 -27.28
C LYS A 693 -5.81 22.26 -26.42
N PHE A 694 -4.72 21.65 -26.87
CA PHE A 694 -3.43 21.70 -26.18
C PHE A 694 -2.91 23.13 -25.96
N GLY A 695 -3.13 24.01 -26.94
CA GLY A 695 -2.73 25.43 -26.87
C GLY A 695 -3.39 26.20 -25.71
N ASP A 696 -4.65 25.91 -25.39
CA ASP A 696 -5.39 26.60 -24.32
C ASP A 696 -4.89 26.17 -22.93
N ALA A 697 -4.51 24.90 -22.78
CA ALA A 697 -3.83 24.39 -21.59
C ALA A 697 -2.47 25.06 -21.42
N VAL A 698 -1.63 25.06 -22.46
CA VAL A 698 -0.31 25.74 -22.49
C VAL A 698 -0.41 27.22 -22.15
N PHE A 699 -1.37 27.94 -22.74
CA PHE A 699 -1.57 29.37 -22.50
C PHE A 699 -1.93 29.66 -21.04
N THR A 700 -2.92 28.95 -20.49
CA THR A 700 -3.36 29.20 -19.10
C THR A 700 -2.35 28.72 -18.05
N LEU A 701 -1.61 27.64 -18.33
CA LEU A 701 -0.50 27.17 -17.50
C LEU A 701 0.66 28.18 -17.49
N THR A 702 1.02 28.73 -18.65
CA THR A 702 2.04 29.78 -18.78
C THR A 702 1.64 31.05 -18.03
N LYS A 703 0.35 31.42 -18.08
CA LYS A 703 -0.18 32.55 -17.31
C LYS A 703 -0.03 32.32 -15.80
N PHE A 704 -0.46 31.16 -15.31
CA PHE A 704 -0.38 30.78 -13.89
C PHE A 704 1.04 30.89 -13.31
N PHE A 705 2.05 30.31 -13.97
CA PHE A 705 3.42 30.40 -13.49
C PHE A 705 4.03 31.80 -13.64
N ARG A 706 3.65 32.58 -14.67
CA ARG A 706 4.12 33.97 -14.82
C ARG A 706 3.61 34.87 -13.70
N GLU A 707 2.32 34.80 -13.37
CA GLU A 707 1.71 35.61 -12.31
C GLU A 707 2.31 35.28 -10.92
N ARG A 708 2.74 34.01 -10.72
CA ARG A 708 3.48 33.57 -9.53
C ARG A 708 4.93 34.07 -9.51
N GLY A 709 5.66 33.91 -10.62
CA GLY A 709 7.08 34.30 -10.71
C GLY A 709 7.33 35.80 -10.50
N THR A 710 6.35 36.66 -10.77
CA THR A 710 6.41 38.10 -10.47
C THR A 710 6.12 38.46 -9.01
N SER A 711 5.77 37.50 -8.15
CA SER A 711 5.35 37.75 -6.75
C SER A 711 6.40 37.37 -5.68
N SER A 712 7.49 36.70 -6.06
CA SER A 712 8.48 36.12 -5.13
C SER A 712 9.62 37.05 -4.72
N SER A 713 9.56 38.36 -5.04
CA SER A 713 10.58 39.35 -4.70
C SER A 713 10.17 40.28 -3.55
N VAL A 714 9.53 39.74 -2.52
CA VAL A 714 9.20 40.45 -1.28
C VAL A 714 9.91 39.77 -0.13
N GLU A 715 11.02 40.37 0.33
CA GLU A 715 11.66 39.96 1.58
C GLU A 715 10.69 40.12 2.75
N PRO A 716 10.76 39.25 3.77
CA PRO A 716 10.01 39.43 5.02
C PRO A 716 10.56 40.67 5.74
N LYS A 717 9.93 41.82 5.54
CA LYS A 717 10.34 43.10 6.16
C LYS A 717 10.52 42.92 7.66
N SER A 718 11.73 43.24 8.14
CA SER A 718 12.01 43.43 9.55
C SER A 718 11.00 44.41 10.15
N ILE A 719 10.43 44.06 11.30
CA ILE A 719 9.60 44.98 12.08
C ILE A 719 10.54 45.91 12.86
N GLU A 720 11.21 46.81 12.14
CA GLU A 720 11.85 47.95 12.76
C GLU A 720 10.77 48.86 13.35
N ARG A 721 10.90 49.16 14.64
CA ARG A 721 9.99 50.07 15.33
C ARG A 721 10.29 51.50 14.88
N LEU A 722 9.51 52.04 13.95
CA LEU A 722 9.55 53.47 13.66
C LEU A 722 9.10 54.28 14.87
N SER A 723 10.06 54.74 15.66
CA SER A 723 9.87 55.83 16.61
C SER A 723 9.95 57.16 15.86
N THR A 724 8.83 57.85 15.66
CA THR A 724 8.88 59.29 15.37
C THR A 724 7.69 60.02 15.99
N VAL A 725 8.04 60.91 16.93
CA VAL A 725 7.17 61.72 17.78
C VAL A 725 6.15 62.53 16.97
N ARG A 726 4.91 62.56 17.47
CA ARG A 726 4.21 63.85 17.65
C ARG A 726 3.89 64.01 19.13
N SER A 727 4.06 65.22 19.63
CA SER A 727 3.57 65.61 20.95
C SER A 727 2.05 65.66 20.94
N ASP A 728 1.43 65.44 22.10
CA ASP A 728 0.96 66.54 22.93
C ASP A 728 0.56 66.02 24.33
N SER A 729 0.60 66.93 25.31
CA SER A 729 -0.10 66.83 26.60
C SER A 729 -0.01 65.52 27.40
N ILE A 730 0.89 65.47 28.38
CA ILE A 730 0.51 65.59 29.81
C ILE A 730 1.76 65.80 30.67
N SER A 731 1.68 66.76 31.58
CA SER A 731 2.70 67.08 32.57
C SER A 731 2.44 66.38 33.90
N SER A 732 3.43 65.66 34.47
CA SER A 732 3.61 65.52 35.92
C SER A 732 4.95 64.87 36.32
N LEU A 733 5.62 65.49 37.29
CA LEU A 733 6.48 64.87 38.32
C LEU A 733 7.68 63.98 37.92
N LYS A 734 8.79 64.69 37.65
CA LYS A 734 10.17 64.43 38.18
C LYS A 734 10.20 64.18 39.72
N PRO A 735 11.35 63.84 40.37
CA PRO A 735 12.69 63.41 39.89
C PRO A 735 13.34 62.26 40.74
N LEU A 736 14.68 62.08 40.61
CA LEU A 736 15.64 61.45 41.55
C LEU A 736 15.71 59.91 41.61
N LEU A 737 16.88 59.28 41.84
CA LEU A 737 18.28 59.63 41.50
C LEU A 737 19.12 58.32 41.56
N GLU A 738 20.26 58.27 40.88
CA GLU A 738 21.31 57.28 41.18
C GLU A 738 22.00 57.65 42.51
N GLU A 739 22.28 56.69 43.41
CA GLU A 739 23.42 56.85 44.33
C GLU A 739 23.97 55.53 44.92
N GLN A 740 25.29 55.57 45.15
CA GLN A 740 26.17 54.70 45.97
C GLN A 740 26.19 53.17 45.67
N ILE A 741 27.29 52.53 45.23
CA ILE A 741 28.75 52.58 45.51
C ILE A 741 29.19 51.71 46.71
N HIS A 742 30.13 50.79 46.41
CA HIS A 742 31.04 50.03 47.30
C HIS A 742 30.48 48.93 48.23
N ARG A 743 31.01 47.70 48.05
CA ARG A 743 31.91 47.07 49.06
C ARG A 743 32.83 45.94 48.54
N THR A 744 34.14 46.14 48.72
CA THR A 744 35.20 45.14 49.05
C THR A 744 35.41 43.84 48.23
N SER A 745 36.36 43.92 47.28
CA SER A 745 37.71 43.30 47.34
C SER A 745 37.98 41.78 47.56
N LYS A 746 38.74 41.20 46.60
CA LYS A 746 39.93 40.29 46.78
C LYS A 746 39.72 38.80 47.19
N VAL A 747 40.53 37.79 46.81
CA VAL A 747 41.59 37.62 45.75
C VAL A 747 42.00 36.12 45.53
N LYS A 748 42.73 35.85 44.42
CA LYS A 748 43.45 34.62 43.93
C LYS A 748 42.72 33.88 42.78
N ILE A 749 43.26 33.69 41.57
CA ILE A 749 44.64 33.61 40.98
C ILE A 749 45.34 32.26 41.21
N ASP A 750 45.41 31.43 40.16
CA ASP A 750 46.68 31.15 39.45
C ASP A 750 46.46 30.77 37.95
N ARG A 751 47.49 30.29 37.24
CA ARG A 751 47.90 30.86 35.93
C ARG A 751 48.41 29.83 34.89
N LEU A 752 48.77 30.32 33.68
CA LEU A 752 49.57 29.69 32.59
C LEU A 752 48.81 28.76 31.61
N ALA A 753 49.11 28.67 30.29
CA ALA A 753 49.91 29.55 29.41
C ALA A 753 49.72 29.28 27.89
N THR A 754 49.85 30.35 27.08
CA THR A 754 50.49 30.47 25.74
C THR A 754 50.06 29.66 24.48
N ASN A 755 50.11 30.37 23.33
CA ASN A 755 50.62 29.96 22.00
C ASN A 755 49.76 29.11 21.02
N THR A 756 49.72 29.33 19.68
CA THR A 756 50.01 30.51 18.79
C THR A 756 49.41 30.27 17.37
N PHE A 757 49.39 31.33 16.52
CA PHE A 757 49.27 31.38 15.04
C PHE A 757 47.91 31.11 14.35
N SER A 758 47.62 31.63 13.14
CA SER A 758 47.77 33.02 12.58
C SER A 758 47.16 33.14 11.16
N ALA A 759 46.45 34.24 10.90
CA ALA A 759 46.22 34.87 9.58
C ALA A 759 45.45 34.04 8.51
N LYS A 760 44.97 34.60 7.39
CA LYS A 760 45.15 35.94 6.76
C LYS A 760 43.82 36.55 6.29
N THR A 761 43.72 37.88 6.35
CA THR A 761 42.94 38.70 5.40
C THR A 761 43.85 39.12 4.23
N PRO A 762 43.28 39.54 3.09
CA PRO A 762 43.07 40.99 2.86
C PRO A 762 41.63 41.27 2.34
N SER A 763 41.05 42.49 2.30
CA SER A 763 41.55 43.83 1.97
C SER A 763 41.89 43.99 0.46
N CYS A 764 41.49 45.04 -0.29
CA CYS A 764 40.54 46.14 -0.09
C CYS A 764 40.30 46.83 -1.47
N VAL A 765 39.67 48.02 -1.47
CA VAL A 765 39.80 49.14 -2.46
C VAL A 765 38.91 49.11 -3.72
N ALA A 766 38.01 50.12 -3.80
CA ALA A 766 37.55 50.97 -4.93
C ALA A 766 37.13 50.31 -6.29
N THR A 767 36.22 50.88 -7.10
CA THR A 767 36.15 52.28 -7.55
C THR A 767 34.77 52.74 -8.03
N MET A 768 34.42 53.99 -7.65
CA MET A 768 34.04 55.18 -8.47
C MET A 768 33.04 55.11 -9.67
N ALA A 769 32.53 56.31 -9.99
CA ALA A 769 31.58 56.72 -11.05
C ALA A 769 30.09 56.37 -10.77
N GLU A 770 29.10 57.28 -10.75
CA GLU A 770 28.73 58.42 -11.65
C GLU A 770 27.96 57.98 -12.92
N ASP A 771 26.89 58.62 -13.39
CA ASP A 771 26.12 59.82 -12.96
C ASP A 771 24.63 59.71 -13.43
N SER A 772 23.85 60.77 -13.22
CA SER A 772 22.76 61.28 -14.09
C SER A 772 21.27 60.99 -13.76
N LYS A 773 20.72 61.88 -12.93
CA LYS A 773 19.60 62.82 -13.26
C LYS A 773 18.25 62.29 -13.81
N MET A 774 17.26 62.35 -12.92
CA MET A 774 15.88 62.90 -13.09
C MET A 774 15.69 63.91 -14.26
N PRO A 775 14.47 64.05 -14.88
CA PRO A 775 13.29 64.53 -14.14
C PRO A 775 11.85 64.12 -14.57
N LEU A 776 10.93 64.27 -13.59
CA LEU A 776 9.52 64.70 -13.63
C LEU A 776 8.64 64.43 -14.88
N SER A 777 7.42 63.89 -14.65
CA SER A 777 6.23 64.77 -14.55
C SER A 777 4.93 64.09 -14.06
N TYR A 778 4.11 64.95 -13.43
CA TYR A 778 2.74 64.82 -12.95
C TYR A 778 1.73 64.13 -13.90
N PHE A 779 0.69 63.48 -13.34
CA PHE A 779 -0.69 64.05 -13.32
C PHE A 779 -1.57 63.41 -12.23
N LEU A 780 -2.87 63.77 -12.18
CA LEU A 780 -3.68 63.85 -10.96
C LEU A 780 -4.72 62.73 -10.74
N ALA A 781 -5.21 62.70 -9.50
CA ALA A 781 -6.19 61.77 -8.94
C ALA A 781 -7.59 61.79 -9.61
N SER A 782 -8.39 60.76 -9.30
CA SER A 782 -9.85 60.82 -9.40
C SER A 782 -10.51 59.95 -8.32
N ASP A 783 -11.39 60.59 -7.56
CA ASP A 783 -12.14 60.02 -6.44
C ASP A 783 -13.41 59.31 -6.95
N ARG A 784 -13.86 58.22 -6.29
CA ARG A 784 -15.28 58.03 -5.90
C ARG A 784 -15.50 56.80 -5.02
N ARG A 785 -16.65 56.82 -4.33
CA ARG A 785 -16.99 55.99 -3.16
C ARG A 785 -18.28 55.19 -3.36
N ASN A 786 -18.63 54.45 -2.31
CA ASN A 786 -19.87 53.74 -2.01
C ASN A 786 -19.95 52.32 -2.61
N SER A 787 -20.16 51.23 -1.86
CA SER A 787 -20.98 50.95 -0.66
C SER A 787 -22.42 50.54 -0.96
N CYS A 788 -22.71 49.27 -0.70
CA CYS A 788 -23.98 48.84 -0.11
C CYS A 788 -23.79 47.49 0.61
N ASN A 789 -24.43 47.32 1.77
CA ASN A 789 -24.59 46.03 2.45
C ASN A 789 -25.99 45.48 2.14
N GLN A 790 -26.15 44.15 2.05
CA GLN A 790 -27.37 43.53 2.55
C GLN A 790 -27.18 42.07 2.97
N LEU A 791 -27.81 41.70 4.07
CA LEU A 791 -27.90 40.34 4.62
C LEU A 791 -29.26 39.73 4.22
N GLY A 792 -29.27 38.42 3.94
CA GLY A 792 -30.50 37.67 3.67
C GLY A 792 -30.21 36.17 3.61
N GLY A 793 -30.32 35.48 4.74
CA GLY A 793 -30.06 34.03 4.83
C GLY A 793 -31.32 33.18 4.68
N ILE A 794 -31.17 32.00 4.08
CA ILE A 794 -32.19 30.93 4.01
C ILE A 794 -31.55 29.60 4.42
N VAL A 795 -32.33 28.76 5.11
CA VAL A 795 -31.92 27.47 5.70
C VAL A 795 -31.86 26.36 4.64
N PRO A 796 -30.90 25.41 4.68
CA PRO A 796 -30.80 24.34 3.68
C PRO A 796 -31.96 23.34 3.75
N ALA A 797 -32.54 23.02 2.59
CA ALA A 797 -33.62 22.05 2.44
C ALA A 797 -33.16 20.83 1.61
N ASN A 798 -32.80 19.75 2.29
CA ASN A 798 -32.48 18.47 1.65
C ASN A 798 -33.76 17.65 1.39
N ARG A 799 -34.30 17.68 0.15
CA ARG A 799 -34.95 16.50 -0.44
C ARG A 799 -35.15 16.62 -1.96
N ALA A 800 -34.79 15.55 -2.67
CA ALA A 800 -35.14 15.34 -4.07
C ALA A 800 -36.45 14.54 -4.20
N THR A 801 -37.21 14.81 -5.26
CA THR A 801 -38.09 13.83 -5.94
C THR A 801 -38.54 14.39 -7.31
N LEU A 802 -39.24 13.54 -8.07
CA LEU A 802 -39.86 13.77 -9.39
C LEU A 802 -38.88 13.60 -10.59
N THR A 803 -39.24 12.91 -11.68
CA THR A 803 -40.55 12.35 -12.08
C THR A 803 -40.47 10.88 -12.53
N SER A 804 -41.57 10.15 -12.31
CA SER A 804 -42.10 9.18 -13.27
C SER A 804 -43.62 9.37 -13.37
N ASN A 805 -44.14 9.46 -14.59
CA ASN A 805 -45.58 9.41 -14.89
C ASN A 805 -45.97 7.93 -15.13
N GLY A 806 -47.18 7.44 -14.90
CA GLY A 806 -48.43 7.99 -14.32
C GLY A 806 -49.31 6.82 -13.83
N GLN A 807 -50.62 6.89 -13.63
CA GLN A 807 -51.62 7.95 -13.85
C GLN A 807 -52.89 7.66 -13.01
N ASN A 808 -53.60 8.71 -12.56
CA ASN A 808 -55.05 8.78 -12.24
C ASN A 808 -55.67 7.96 -11.07
N GLY A 809 -56.70 8.55 -10.41
CA GLY A 809 -57.66 7.85 -9.51
C GLY A 809 -57.44 8.03 -7.99
N LEU A 810 -57.56 9.22 -7.37
CA LEU A 810 -58.79 9.98 -7.03
C LEU A 810 -59.54 9.48 -5.76
N LEU A 811 -59.58 10.33 -4.70
CA LEU A 811 -60.42 10.24 -3.47
C LEU A 811 -60.12 9.06 -2.49
N ARG A 812 -60.39 9.10 -1.17
CA ARG A 812 -60.42 10.18 -0.13
C ARG A 812 -60.44 9.51 1.27
N LEU A 813 -60.04 10.23 2.33
CA LEU A 813 -60.36 10.00 3.77
C LEU A 813 -59.82 8.75 4.53
N LYS A 814 -58.87 9.04 5.44
CA LYS A 814 -58.92 8.80 6.91
C LYS A 814 -59.11 7.39 7.54
N ASN A 815 -58.28 7.21 8.59
CA ASN A 815 -58.56 6.62 9.92
C ASN A 815 -58.34 5.10 10.18
N SER A 816 -57.29 4.87 11.00
CA SER A 816 -57.29 4.13 12.29
C SER A 816 -57.56 2.62 12.39
N ARG A 817 -56.56 1.97 13.01
CA ARG A 817 -56.66 1.05 14.18
C ARG A 817 -57.19 -0.39 14.02
N ASP A 818 -56.50 -1.24 14.78
CA ASP A 818 -56.96 -2.37 15.59
C ASP A 818 -57.47 -3.68 14.93
N SER A 819 -56.66 -4.71 15.14
CA SER A 819 -57.02 -5.97 15.83
C SER A 819 -57.81 -7.10 15.14
N GLU A 820 -57.08 -8.19 14.92
CA GLU A 820 -57.44 -9.60 15.14
C GLU A 820 -58.54 -10.33 14.32
N ASN A 821 -58.41 -11.67 14.33
CA ASN A 821 -59.47 -12.68 14.17
C ASN A 821 -60.11 -12.85 12.77
N LYS A 822 -60.51 -14.06 12.33
CA LYS A 822 -60.07 -15.44 12.66
C LYS A 822 -60.59 -16.40 11.56
N LEU A 823 -59.90 -17.52 11.36
CA LEU A 823 -60.42 -18.84 10.93
C LEU A 823 -61.36 -18.97 9.70
N ARG A 824 -60.91 -19.83 8.75
CA ARG A 824 -61.69 -20.89 8.07
C ARG A 824 -62.78 -20.46 7.05
N ALA A 825 -63.16 -21.28 6.06
CA ALA A 825 -62.53 -22.45 5.40
C ALA A 825 -63.35 -22.81 4.12
N VAL A 826 -62.97 -23.91 3.46
CA VAL A 826 -63.67 -24.60 2.35
C VAL A 826 -63.57 -23.88 0.98
N GLY A 827 -63.10 -24.52 -0.10
CA GLY A 827 -62.42 -25.82 -0.24
C GLY A 827 -62.64 -26.51 -1.59
N LEU A 828 -62.00 -27.68 -1.76
CA LEU A 828 -62.21 -28.67 -2.85
C LEU A 828 -61.65 -28.25 -4.24
N LYS A 829 -61.13 -29.15 -5.11
CA LYS A 829 -60.92 -30.62 -5.04
C LYS A 829 -59.95 -31.09 -6.14
N LYS A 830 -59.19 -32.19 -5.86
CA LYS A 830 -58.65 -33.20 -6.83
C LYS A 830 -57.53 -32.72 -7.81
N LYS A 831 -56.57 -33.56 -8.23
CA LYS A 831 -56.12 -34.92 -7.78
C LYS A 831 -54.74 -35.23 -8.39
N ASP A 832 -53.90 -36.06 -7.73
CA ASP A 832 -53.32 -37.33 -8.25
C ASP A 832 -52.34 -38.01 -7.23
N PRO A 833 -51.90 -39.29 -7.42
CA PRO A 833 -51.44 -40.18 -6.32
C PRO A 833 -49.94 -40.00 -5.91
N LEU A 834 -49.50 -40.23 -4.65
CA LEU A 834 -49.47 -41.46 -3.79
C LEU A 834 -48.57 -42.59 -4.35
N CYS A 835 -47.74 -43.33 -3.57
CA CYS A 835 -47.28 -43.29 -2.15
C CYS A 835 -45.95 -44.14 -2.08
N GLN A 836 -45.26 -44.48 -0.99
CA GLN A 836 -45.47 -44.47 0.49
C GLN A 836 -44.45 -43.53 1.21
N ASP A 837 -44.45 -43.19 2.51
CA ASP A 837 -44.62 -43.85 3.85
C ASP A 837 -43.38 -44.65 4.32
N SER A 838 -42.87 -44.58 5.57
CA SER A 838 -43.36 -44.03 6.86
C SER A 838 -42.21 -43.28 7.60
N GLU A 839 -42.37 -42.20 8.39
CA GLU A 839 -43.14 -41.98 9.65
C GLU A 839 -42.57 -42.75 10.88
N VAL A 840 -42.52 -42.25 12.14
CA VAL A 840 -43.22 -41.10 12.80
C VAL A 840 -42.56 -40.67 14.16
N VAL A 841 -42.66 -39.38 14.57
CA VAL A 841 -42.88 -38.83 15.98
C VAL A 841 -41.83 -39.10 17.10
N ASP A 842 -41.49 -38.25 18.09
CA ASP A 842 -41.76 -36.82 18.49
C ASP A 842 -40.88 -36.48 19.75
N LEU A 843 -40.98 -35.44 20.62
CA LEU A 843 -41.87 -34.27 20.85
C LEU A 843 -41.08 -33.10 21.54
N THR A 844 -41.77 -32.18 22.26
CA THR A 844 -41.28 -31.02 23.04
C THR A 844 -40.93 -31.30 24.52
N ALA A 845 -40.16 -30.42 25.19
CA ALA A 845 -40.65 -29.53 26.28
C ALA A 845 -39.57 -28.75 27.10
N ASP A 846 -40.03 -27.68 27.76
CA ASP A 846 -39.61 -27.04 29.03
C ASP A 846 -38.29 -26.25 29.26
N LEU A 847 -38.52 -25.05 29.83
CA LEU A 847 -37.69 -24.26 30.76
C LEU A 847 -38.26 -24.52 32.18
N PRO A 848 -37.52 -24.41 33.32
CA PRO A 848 -36.93 -23.12 33.74
C PRO A 848 -35.75 -23.17 34.77
N SER A 849 -35.46 -21.98 35.33
CA SER A 849 -34.95 -21.72 36.70
C SER A 849 -33.45 -21.87 37.04
N ARG A 850 -33.04 -21.05 38.03
CA ARG A 850 -31.73 -21.02 38.70
C ARG A 850 -31.74 -21.99 39.89
N GLU A 851 -30.57 -22.50 40.29
CA GLU A 851 -30.08 -22.35 41.68
C GLU A 851 -28.60 -22.77 41.83
N HIS A 852 -27.98 -22.36 42.95
CA HIS A 852 -26.67 -22.84 43.41
C HIS A 852 -26.87 -23.81 44.57
N PRO A 853 -25.97 -24.80 44.75
CA PRO A 853 -25.23 -24.82 46.02
C PRO A 853 -23.71 -25.02 45.83
N ARG A 854 -22.99 -25.17 46.96
CA ARG A 854 -21.53 -25.27 47.07
C ARG A 854 -21.09 -26.69 47.47
N THR A 855 -19.80 -26.99 47.28
CA THR A 855 -18.88 -27.85 48.10
C THR A 855 -19.47 -29.08 48.82
N GLU A 856 -18.91 -30.30 48.66
CA GLU A 856 -17.60 -30.66 49.24
C GLU A 856 -16.93 -31.91 48.60
N ASP A 857 -15.61 -31.99 48.84
CA ASP A 857 -14.76 -33.18 49.02
C ASP A 857 -14.42 -34.20 47.91
N MET A 858 -13.37 -34.96 48.23
CA MET A 858 -12.51 -35.73 47.33
C MET A 858 -12.90 -37.21 47.25
N ILE A 859 -12.61 -37.86 46.11
CA ILE A 859 -11.96 -39.17 46.06
C ILE A 859 -11.31 -39.37 44.68
N SER A 860 -10.18 -40.08 44.65
CA SER A 860 -9.40 -40.33 43.43
C SER A 860 -9.87 -41.57 42.66
N SER A 861 -9.86 -41.51 41.33
CA SER A 861 -9.63 -42.71 40.49
C SER A 861 -9.22 -42.33 39.06
N SER A 862 -8.22 -43.03 38.53
CA SER A 862 -7.60 -42.73 37.23
C SER A 862 -8.46 -43.23 36.07
N LYS A 863 -8.76 -42.36 35.09
CA LYS A 863 -9.31 -42.78 33.78
C LYS A 863 -8.34 -42.41 32.66
N LYS A 864 -8.07 -43.39 31.79
CA LYS A 864 -6.98 -43.37 30.81
C LYS A 864 -7.33 -42.46 29.62
N SER A 865 -6.38 -41.64 29.19
CA SER A 865 -6.47 -40.97 27.88
C SER A 865 -6.46 -42.01 26.75
N LYS A 866 -7.18 -41.74 25.66
CA LYS A 866 -7.26 -42.66 24.50
C LYS A 866 -6.08 -42.40 23.56
N THR A 867 -5.22 -43.41 23.39
CA THR A 867 -4.17 -43.43 22.37
C THR A 867 -4.74 -43.29 20.96
N LEU A 868 -4.02 -42.61 20.07
CA LEU A 868 -4.28 -42.63 18.63
C LEU A 868 -4.29 -44.08 18.12
N LYS A 869 -5.42 -44.51 17.56
CA LYS A 869 -5.49 -45.68 16.67
C LYS A 869 -5.82 -45.21 15.27
N LEU A 870 -4.79 -45.02 14.44
CA LEU A 870 -4.95 -45.04 12.99
C LEU A 870 -5.03 -46.49 12.50
N ASP A 871 -5.64 -46.69 11.33
CA ASP A 871 -5.83 -48.03 10.78
C ASP A 871 -4.51 -48.71 10.41
N HIS A 872 -4.42 -50.00 10.75
CA HIS A 872 -3.20 -50.81 10.63
C HIS A 872 -2.73 -50.98 9.16
N ASN A 873 -3.62 -50.69 8.20
CA ASN A 873 -3.34 -50.70 6.76
C ASN A 873 -2.53 -49.49 6.29
N VAL A 874 -2.56 -48.36 7.00
CA VAL A 874 -1.82 -47.15 6.62
C VAL A 874 -0.31 -47.34 6.80
N LEU A 875 0.10 -47.97 7.91
CA LEU A 875 1.52 -48.28 8.19
C LEU A 875 2.16 -49.16 7.10
N LYS A 876 1.43 -50.15 6.59
CA LYS A 876 1.90 -51.04 5.50
C LYS A 876 2.10 -50.35 4.14
N GLN A 877 1.54 -49.16 3.93
CA GLN A 877 1.87 -48.33 2.76
C GLN A 877 3.16 -47.51 2.95
N PHE A 878 3.57 -47.24 4.20
CA PHE A 878 4.78 -46.46 4.47
C PHE A 878 6.07 -47.28 4.35
N GLU A 879 6.07 -48.55 4.75
CA GLU A 879 7.24 -49.45 4.58
C GLU A 879 7.64 -49.57 3.10
N LYS A 880 6.65 -49.65 2.20
CA LYS A 880 6.86 -49.90 0.76
C LYS A 880 7.53 -48.74 0.00
N TYR A 881 7.63 -47.55 0.59
CA TYR A 881 8.35 -46.41 0.00
C TYR A 881 9.80 -46.28 0.48
N SER A 882 10.25 -47.14 1.41
CA SER A 882 11.62 -47.13 1.93
C SER A 882 12.52 -48.23 1.33
N SER A 883 12.06 -48.93 0.29
CA SER A 883 12.69 -50.14 -0.26
C SER A 883 13.48 -49.93 -1.56
N ASP A 884 13.18 -48.88 -2.33
CA ASP A 884 13.56 -48.77 -3.75
C ASP A 884 14.87 -47.99 -4.03
N GLU A 885 15.70 -47.73 -3.01
CA GLU A 885 17.05 -47.12 -3.17
C GLU A 885 18.18 -48.03 -2.65
N LEU A 886 18.27 -49.26 -3.17
CA LEU A 886 19.41 -50.15 -2.87
C LEU A 886 19.71 -51.18 -3.98
N TYR A 887 20.34 -50.72 -5.07
CA TYR A 887 21.06 -51.61 -6.00
C TYR A 887 22.42 -51.04 -6.43
N THR A 888 23.33 -51.93 -6.80
CA THR A 888 24.79 -51.70 -6.70
C THR A 888 25.48 -51.41 -8.04
N GLY A 889 26.55 -50.62 -7.96
CA GLY A 889 27.55 -50.45 -9.02
C GLY A 889 28.94 -50.33 -8.40
N ALA A 890 29.73 -51.40 -8.43
CA ALA A 890 31.00 -51.50 -7.72
C ALA A 890 32.21 -51.24 -8.63
N PHE A 891 33.26 -50.63 -8.07
CA PHE A 891 34.65 -50.87 -8.48
C PHE A 891 35.59 -50.76 -7.27
N ALA A 892 36.80 -51.33 -7.37
CA ALA A 892 37.49 -51.90 -6.22
C ALA A 892 38.81 -51.22 -5.82
N HIS A 893 39.00 -51.13 -4.50
CA HIS A 893 40.22 -51.51 -3.76
C HIS A 893 41.60 -51.13 -4.33
N CYS A 894 42.27 -50.18 -3.67
CA CYS A 894 43.74 -50.19 -3.50
C CYS A 894 44.09 -49.77 -2.05
N GLN A 895 45.38 -49.77 -1.67
CA GLN A 895 45.81 -49.86 -0.27
C GLN A 895 46.75 -48.74 0.23
N ARG A 896 46.71 -48.54 1.56
CA ARG A 896 47.82 -48.18 2.47
C ARG A 896 48.44 -46.77 2.44
N ASN A 897 48.64 -46.27 3.67
CA ASN A 897 49.72 -45.39 4.14
C ASN A 897 49.71 -43.92 3.63
N SER A 898 50.21 -42.93 4.37
CA SER A 898 50.77 -42.90 5.75
C SER A 898 50.53 -41.54 6.42
N CYS A 899 50.70 -41.48 7.74
CA CYS A 899 50.79 -40.24 8.52
C CYS A 899 52.04 -39.42 8.13
N LEU A 900 51.95 -38.08 8.18
CA LEU A 900 52.91 -37.22 8.89
C LEU A 900 52.38 -35.77 9.04
N THR A 901 53.04 -34.98 9.91
CA THR A 901 52.59 -33.68 10.42
C THR A 901 53.48 -32.51 9.98
N PHE A 902 53.23 -31.31 10.55
CA PHE A 902 53.93 -30.01 10.41
C PHE A 902 53.54 -29.14 9.20
N ASP A 903 53.66 -27.80 9.24
CA ASP A 903 53.38 -26.79 10.29
C ASP A 903 53.51 -25.38 9.65
N ALA A 904 53.35 -24.32 10.46
CA ALA A 904 54.05 -23.04 10.33
C ALA A 904 53.75 -22.09 9.12
N ASP A 905 52.85 -21.14 9.41
CA ASP A 905 53.21 -19.71 9.58
C ASP A 905 53.16 -18.67 8.43
N LYS A 906 52.80 -17.44 8.87
CA LYS A 906 53.14 -16.09 8.36
C LYS A 906 52.58 -15.49 7.04
N HIS A 907 51.79 -14.43 7.29
CA HIS A 907 51.82 -13.07 6.67
C HIS A 907 51.46 -12.89 5.17
N CYS A 908 50.93 -11.76 4.66
CA CYS A 908 50.22 -10.56 5.14
C CYS A 908 50.63 -9.37 4.23
N LYS A 909 49.66 -8.76 3.52
CA LYS A 909 49.80 -7.51 2.71
C LYS A 909 50.72 -7.66 1.45
N GLN A 910 50.76 -6.76 0.45
CA GLN A 910 50.19 -5.40 0.31
C GLN A 910 50.00 -4.99 -1.19
N VAL A 911 48.89 -4.28 -1.50
CA VAL A 911 48.78 -3.05 -2.36
C VAL A 911 49.09 -3.06 -3.89
N SER A 912 48.50 -2.03 -4.55
CA SER A 912 48.83 -1.35 -5.83
C SER A 912 48.60 -2.00 -7.21
N GLN A 913 47.57 -1.47 -7.90
CA GLN A 913 47.63 -0.69 -9.17
C GLN A 913 48.27 -1.23 -10.47
N ALA A 914 47.75 -0.63 -11.56
CA ALA A 914 48.39 -0.36 -12.87
C ALA A 914 48.26 -1.40 -14.00
N SER A 915 48.59 -0.91 -15.22
CA SER A 915 48.47 -1.53 -16.55
C SER A 915 47.06 -1.75 -17.12
N SER A 916 46.83 -1.70 -18.44
CA SER A 916 47.19 -0.65 -19.43
C SER A 916 46.47 -0.88 -20.78
N LEU A 917 46.50 0.15 -21.62
CA LEU A 917 46.29 0.13 -23.07
C LEU A 917 46.86 -1.12 -23.79
N MET A 918 46.17 -1.57 -24.85
CA MET A 918 46.75 -1.79 -26.20
C MET A 918 45.64 -1.71 -27.27
N GLN A 919 46.04 -1.45 -28.52
CA GLN A 919 45.21 -1.41 -29.74
C GLN A 919 45.69 -2.50 -30.72
N GLU A 920 45.21 -2.43 -31.98
CA GLU A 920 45.67 -3.20 -33.17
C GLU A 920 45.20 -4.68 -33.16
N GLU A 921 44.24 -5.03 -34.02
CA GLU A 921 44.31 -5.26 -35.48
C GLU A 921 44.85 -6.64 -35.86
N PHE A 922 44.01 -7.45 -36.51
CA PHE A 922 44.38 -8.34 -37.61
C PHE A 922 43.12 -8.69 -38.43
N GLY A 923 43.23 -8.68 -39.76
CA GLY A 923 42.16 -9.06 -40.69
C GLY A 923 42.40 -10.40 -41.40
N ILE A 924 41.83 -10.57 -42.61
CA ILE A 924 41.91 -11.76 -43.48
C ILE A 924 40.98 -12.91 -42.98
N SER A 925 40.19 -13.63 -43.80
CA SER A 925 40.10 -13.77 -45.28
C SER A 925 38.65 -13.85 -45.81
N ASN A 926 38.50 -13.67 -47.13
CA ASN A 926 37.27 -13.92 -47.90
C ASN A 926 37.01 -15.43 -48.12
N SER A 927 35.75 -15.79 -48.41
CA SER A 927 35.46 -16.77 -49.47
C SER A 927 34.13 -16.42 -50.17
N ASN A 928 34.06 -16.61 -51.49
CA ASN A 928 32.92 -16.28 -52.33
C ASN A 928 32.05 -17.51 -52.62
N GLY A 929 30.76 -17.29 -52.89
CA GLY A 929 29.85 -18.31 -53.39
C GLY A 929 28.48 -17.74 -53.75
N GLY A 930 28.28 -17.30 -54.99
CA GLY A 930 27.00 -16.78 -55.47
C GLY A 930 26.79 -17.06 -56.96
N MET A 931 25.56 -16.88 -57.44
CA MET A 931 25.22 -16.75 -58.86
C MET A 931 23.93 -15.93 -59.04
N GLN A 932 23.71 -15.43 -60.25
CA GLN A 932 22.69 -14.43 -60.61
C GLN A 932 21.58 -15.03 -61.49
N HIS A 933 20.39 -14.41 -61.58
CA HIS A 933 19.85 -13.75 -62.79
C HIS A 933 18.35 -13.36 -62.69
N ALA A 934 17.82 -12.68 -63.73
CA ALA A 934 16.44 -12.21 -63.95
C ALA A 934 15.95 -11.10 -62.96
N GLN A 935 15.96 -9.78 -63.23
CA GLN A 935 15.94 -8.93 -64.45
C GLN A 935 14.53 -8.58 -64.99
N VAL A 936 14.40 -7.35 -65.53
CA VAL A 936 13.22 -6.70 -66.18
C VAL A 936 12.10 -6.26 -65.21
N SER A 937 11.63 -5.01 -65.05
CA SER A 937 11.91 -3.62 -65.51
C SER A 937 10.78 -2.94 -66.31
N SER A 938 10.57 -1.63 -66.03
CA SER A 938 9.80 -0.63 -66.82
C SER A 938 8.27 -0.62 -66.67
N GLY A 939 7.68 0.58 -66.74
CA GLY A 939 6.24 0.86 -66.62
C GLY A 939 5.93 2.26 -66.09
N VAL A 940 6.03 3.30 -66.94
CA VAL A 940 5.84 4.72 -66.58
C VAL A 940 4.73 5.34 -67.46
N ILE A 941 4.18 6.51 -67.06
CA ILE A 941 3.65 7.63 -67.89
C ILE A 941 2.16 8.07 -67.65
N THR A 942 2.02 9.38 -67.43
CA THR A 942 0.86 10.32 -67.60
C THR A 942 -0.24 10.57 -66.54
N GLN A 943 -0.64 11.86 -66.51
CA GLN A 943 -1.79 12.49 -65.85
C GLN A 943 -2.79 13.03 -66.91
N LYS A 944 -4.08 13.20 -66.54
CA LYS A 944 -5.05 14.24 -66.97
C LYS A 944 -6.36 14.10 -66.15
N THR A 945 -7.21 15.10 -65.81
CA THR A 945 -7.42 16.53 -66.15
C THR A 945 -8.48 16.79 -67.26
N VAL A 946 -9.61 17.49 -67.03
CA VAL A 946 -10.29 17.93 -65.77
C VAL A 946 -11.76 18.38 -66.02
N SER A 947 -12.59 18.38 -64.97
CA SER A 947 -13.85 19.15 -64.73
C SER A 947 -15.14 18.93 -65.57
N LEU A 948 -16.29 18.95 -64.86
CA LEU A 948 -17.61 19.60 -65.14
C LEU A 948 -18.60 18.99 -64.11
N ILE A 949 -19.00 19.62 -62.98
CA ILE A 949 -19.78 20.86 -62.71
C ILE A 949 -21.33 20.64 -62.72
N GLU A 950 -21.91 20.76 -61.52
CA GLU A 950 -23.34 21.01 -61.18
C GLU A 950 -24.41 19.92 -61.47
N ASN A 951 -25.53 19.76 -60.72
CA ASN A 951 -26.10 20.61 -59.65
C ASN A 951 -26.95 19.86 -58.58
N ASN A 952 -27.24 20.56 -57.46
CA ASN A 952 -28.26 20.32 -56.40
C ASN A 952 -28.25 19.11 -55.41
N ARG A 953 -28.05 19.45 -54.12
CA ARG A 953 -28.89 19.20 -52.90
C ARG A 953 -29.62 17.84 -52.78
N ASP A 954 -29.47 17.07 -51.70
CA ASP A 954 -29.75 17.42 -50.29
C ASP A 954 -28.85 16.67 -49.27
N LEU A 955 -28.87 17.09 -47.99
CA LEU A 955 -27.97 16.56 -46.96
C LEU A 955 -28.67 16.24 -45.61
N PRO A 956 -28.77 14.97 -45.20
CA PRO A 956 -29.11 14.58 -43.83
C PRO A 956 -27.91 14.72 -42.88
N THR A 957 -28.19 15.12 -41.64
CA THR A 957 -27.23 15.41 -40.57
C THR A 957 -26.32 14.21 -40.23
N PHE A 958 -25.01 14.44 -40.09
CA PHE A 958 -24.10 13.48 -39.46
C PHE A 958 -24.46 13.29 -37.97
N VAL A 959 -24.58 12.04 -37.53
CA VAL A 959 -24.77 11.67 -36.11
C VAL A 959 -23.41 11.31 -35.50
N PRO A 960 -23.07 11.74 -34.27
CA PRO A 960 -21.79 11.42 -33.64
C PRO A 960 -21.54 9.92 -33.42
N CYS A 961 -20.27 9.52 -33.44
CA CYS A 961 -19.86 8.14 -33.17
C CYS A 961 -19.93 7.83 -31.66
N GLY A 962 -20.60 6.73 -31.29
CA GLY A 962 -20.73 6.25 -29.91
C GLY A 962 -19.90 4.99 -29.61
N ASP A 963 -19.66 4.74 -28.32
CA ASP A 963 -18.68 3.77 -27.80
C ASP A 963 -18.83 2.34 -28.35
N GLU A 964 -17.72 1.75 -28.81
CA GLU A 964 -17.68 0.37 -29.33
C GLU A 964 -18.19 -0.69 -28.36
N GLU A 965 -18.04 -0.47 -27.06
CA GLU A 965 -18.46 -1.41 -26.02
C GLU A 965 -20.00 -1.50 -25.95
N THR A 966 -20.72 -0.40 -26.23
CA THR A 966 -22.18 -0.41 -26.42
C THR A 966 -22.58 -1.08 -27.74
N ARG A 967 -21.76 -0.95 -28.79
CA ARG A 967 -22.01 -1.61 -30.09
C ARG A 967 -21.91 -3.13 -29.97
N GLY A 968 -20.97 -3.63 -29.17
CA GLY A 968 -20.78 -5.06 -28.87
C GLY A 968 -21.92 -5.68 -28.06
N SER A 969 -22.34 -5.04 -26.96
CA SER A 969 -23.47 -5.52 -26.15
C SER A 969 -24.80 -5.45 -26.91
N THR A 970 -25.03 -4.37 -27.68
CA THR A 970 -26.21 -4.25 -28.56
C THR A 970 -26.24 -5.35 -29.62
N PHE A 971 -25.10 -5.74 -30.18
CA PHE A 971 -25.03 -6.85 -31.13
C PHE A 971 -25.37 -8.19 -30.46
N LEU A 972 -24.83 -8.48 -29.27
CA LEU A 972 -25.15 -9.71 -28.54
C LEU A 972 -26.64 -9.80 -28.16
N ASN A 973 -27.27 -8.69 -27.79
CA ASN A 973 -28.72 -8.64 -27.55
C ASN A 973 -29.50 -8.98 -28.82
N GLN A 974 -29.13 -8.42 -29.99
CA GLN A 974 -29.78 -8.75 -31.28
C GLN A 974 -29.54 -10.21 -31.71
N VAL A 975 -28.42 -10.81 -31.31
CA VAL A 975 -28.15 -12.24 -31.51
C VAL A 975 -29.05 -13.09 -30.61
N GLN A 976 -29.18 -12.74 -29.32
CA GLN A 976 -30.02 -13.46 -28.35
C GLN A 976 -31.53 -13.31 -28.62
N GLU A 977 -31.97 -12.19 -29.22
CA GLU A 977 -33.36 -11.94 -29.64
C GLU A 977 -33.80 -12.80 -30.84
N LYS A 978 -32.84 -13.17 -31.72
CA LYS A 978 -33.15 -13.77 -33.03
C LYS A 978 -32.86 -15.27 -33.14
N LEU A 979 -32.14 -15.85 -32.18
CA LEU A 979 -31.84 -17.28 -32.09
C LEU A 979 -32.73 -17.95 -31.04
N THR A 980 -32.98 -19.26 -31.15
CA THR A 980 -33.52 -20.02 -30.02
C THR A 980 -32.48 -20.16 -28.91
N THR A 981 -32.87 -20.68 -27.74
CA THR A 981 -31.94 -20.86 -26.61
C THR A 981 -30.85 -21.89 -26.92
N GLU A 982 -31.18 -22.90 -27.73
CA GLU A 982 -30.29 -23.95 -28.22
C GLU A 982 -29.29 -23.35 -29.22
N GLU A 983 -29.78 -22.66 -30.25
CA GLU A 983 -28.96 -21.99 -31.26
C GLU A 983 -28.03 -20.92 -30.66
N TYR A 984 -28.50 -20.17 -29.64
CA TYR A 984 -27.68 -19.22 -28.90
C TYR A 984 -26.58 -19.92 -28.11
N SER A 985 -26.86 -21.10 -27.55
CA SER A 985 -25.86 -21.94 -26.87
C SER A 985 -24.80 -22.44 -27.85
N GLU A 986 -25.19 -22.87 -29.05
CA GLU A 986 -24.25 -23.22 -30.14
C GLU A 986 -23.40 -22.02 -30.58
N PHE A 987 -24.01 -20.86 -30.80
CA PHE A 987 -23.27 -19.62 -31.11
C PHE A 987 -22.24 -19.27 -30.02
N VAL A 988 -22.62 -19.37 -28.75
CA VAL A 988 -21.69 -19.18 -27.62
C VAL A 988 -20.59 -20.26 -27.61
N GLY A 989 -20.88 -21.49 -28.04
CA GLY A 989 -19.91 -22.55 -28.29
C GLY A 989 -18.89 -22.18 -29.38
N PHE A 990 -19.35 -21.74 -30.55
CA PHE A 990 -18.48 -21.30 -31.65
C PHE A 990 -17.64 -20.07 -31.25
N MET A 991 -18.22 -19.12 -30.50
CA MET A 991 -17.50 -17.95 -29.97
C MET A 991 -16.47 -18.30 -28.89
N LYS A 992 -16.64 -19.41 -28.17
CA LYS A 992 -15.59 -19.98 -27.28
C LYS A 992 -14.48 -20.63 -28.12
N ALA A 993 -14.81 -21.45 -29.11
CA ALA A 993 -13.84 -22.10 -30.00
C ALA A 993 -12.96 -21.10 -30.78
N LEU A 994 -13.55 -19.99 -31.22
CA LEU A 994 -12.87 -18.84 -31.83
C LEU A 994 -11.80 -18.22 -30.92
N LYS A 995 -12.01 -18.22 -29.59
CA LYS A 995 -11.08 -17.66 -28.60
C LYS A 995 -10.03 -18.67 -28.13
N SER A 996 -10.39 -19.94 -27.98
CA SER A 996 -9.49 -21.00 -27.46
C SER A 996 -8.54 -21.59 -28.49
N LYS A 997 -8.70 -21.28 -29.80
CA LYS A 997 -7.94 -21.89 -30.92
C LYS A 997 -8.07 -23.42 -31.03
N THR A 998 -9.02 -24.04 -30.33
CA THR A 998 -9.19 -25.50 -30.26
C THR A 998 -9.75 -26.14 -31.54
N MET A 999 -10.21 -25.32 -32.50
CA MET A 999 -10.65 -25.77 -33.82
C MET A 999 -9.98 -24.95 -34.93
N LYS A 1000 -9.92 -25.53 -36.14
CA LYS A 1000 -9.61 -24.77 -37.36
C LYS A 1000 -10.67 -23.68 -37.53
N ILE A 1001 -10.24 -22.42 -37.57
CA ILE A 1001 -11.13 -21.25 -37.50
C ILE A 1001 -12.09 -21.11 -38.69
N ILE A 1002 -11.74 -21.69 -39.85
CA ILE A 1002 -12.54 -21.62 -41.08
C ILE A 1002 -13.90 -22.34 -40.91
N PRO A 1003 -13.96 -23.64 -40.54
CA PRO A 1003 -15.21 -24.31 -40.14
C PRO A 1003 -16.06 -23.55 -39.10
N VAL A 1004 -15.44 -22.87 -38.13
CA VAL A 1004 -16.18 -22.11 -37.11
C VAL A 1004 -16.85 -20.87 -37.70
N LEU A 1005 -16.17 -20.17 -38.62
CA LEU A 1005 -16.74 -19.04 -39.35
C LEU A 1005 -17.83 -19.48 -40.34
N GLU A 1006 -17.67 -20.64 -40.99
CA GLU A 1006 -18.70 -21.25 -41.84
C GLU A 1006 -19.96 -21.66 -41.04
N ALA A 1007 -19.78 -22.23 -39.85
CA ALA A 1007 -20.90 -22.60 -38.97
C ALA A 1007 -21.69 -21.37 -38.51
N ILE A 1008 -21.00 -20.31 -38.05
CA ILE A 1008 -21.66 -19.03 -37.67
C ILE A 1008 -22.33 -18.38 -38.89
N ALA A 1009 -21.70 -18.41 -40.07
CA ALA A 1009 -22.33 -17.90 -41.29
C ALA A 1009 -23.66 -18.61 -41.57
N ARG A 1010 -23.67 -19.95 -41.57
CA ARG A 1010 -24.90 -20.75 -41.79
C ARG A 1010 -25.98 -20.45 -40.75
N LEU A 1011 -25.62 -20.32 -39.48
CA LEU A 1011 -26.57 -19.99 -38.39
C LEU A 1011 -27.26 -18.63 -38.59
N PHE A 1012 -26.55 -17.67 -39.19
CA PHE A 1012 -27.08 -16.33 -39.51
C PHE A 1012 -27.64 -16.18 -40.94
N SER A 1013 -27.50 -17.18 -41.81
CA SER A 1013 -28.05 -17.22 -43.17
C SER A 1013 -29.58 -17.40 -43.22
N LEU A 1014 -30.22 -17.75 -42.11
CA LEU A 1014 -31.67 -17.96 -42.08
C LEU A 1014 -32.48 -16.66 -42.24
N PRO A 1015 -33.72 -16.73 -42.78
CA PRO A 1015 -34.59 -15.56 -42.94
C PRO A 1015 -34.73 -14.73 -41.66
N GLY A 1016 -34.68 -13.40 -41.81
CA GLY A 1016 -34.74 -12.47 -40.67
C GLY A 1016 -33.45 -12.35 -39.84
N ARG A 1017 -32.40 -13.14 -40.12
CA ARG A 1017 -31.09 -13.10 -39.43
C ARG A 1017 -29.95 -12.48 -40.25
N LEU A 1018 -30.16 -12.16 -41.52
CA LEU A 1018 -29.13 -11.63 -42.44
C LEU A 1018 -28.43 -10.34 -41.95
N VAL A 1019 -29.08 -9.55 -41.08
CA VAL A 1019 -28.45 -8.40 -40.41
C VAL A 1019 -27.33 -8.85 -39.47
N LEU A 1020 -27.49 -9.98 -38.78
CA LEU A 1020 -26.45 -10.58 -37.95
C LEU A 1020 -25.30 -11.12 -38.81
N LEU A 1021 -25.61 -11.80 -39.92
CA LEU A 1021 -24.62 -12.30 -40.89
C LEU A 1021 -23.69 -11.18 -41.38
N ARG A 1022 -24.28 -10.06 -41.80
CA ARG A 1022 -23.53 -8.90 -42.32
C ARG A 1022 -22.79 -8.14 -41.21
N ARG A 1023 -23.37 -7.97 -40.02
CA ARG A 1023 -22.72 -7.29 -38.88
C ARG A 1023 -21.65 -8.14 -38.19
N PHE A 1024 -21.70 -9.47 -38.26
CA PHE A 1024 -20.70 -10.33 -37.60
C PHE A 1024 -19.30 -10.13 -38.19
N LYS A 1025 -19.18 -9.68 -39.45
CA LYS A 1025 -17.92 -9.30 -40.10
C LYS A 1025 -17.05 -8.40 -39.21
N ASP A 1026 -17.65 -7.43 -38.53
CA ASP A 1026 -16.95 -6.46 -37.68
C ASP A 1026 -16.22 -7.14 -36.49
N TYR A 1027 -16.64 -8.35 -36.11
CA TYR A 1027 -16.09 -9.16 -35.03
C TYR A 1027 -15.19 -10.30 -35.53
N VAL A 1028 -15.05 -10.50 -36.85
CA VAL A 1028 -14.12 -11.47 -37.45
C VAL A 1028 -12.70 -10.89 -37.45
N PRO A 1029 -11.65 -11.63 -37.02
CA PRO A 1029 -10.28 -11.13 -37.06
C PRO A 1029 -9.83 -10.78 -38.48
N ALA A 1030 -9.18 -9.61 -38.66
CA ALA A 1030 -8.85 -9.01 -39.96
C ALA A 1030 -8.33 -9.99 -41.03
N LYS A 1031 -7.39 -10.88 -40.66
CA LYS A 1031 -6.82 -11.91 -41.55
C LYS A 1031 -7.81 -12.96 -42.11
N TYR A 1032 -9.06 -12.97 -41.66
CA TYR A 1032 -10.15 -13.83 -42.17
C TYR A 1032 -11.38 -13.05 -42.65
N GLN A 1033 -11.40 -11.71 -42.54
CA GLN A 1033 -12.56 -10.90 -42.96
C GLN A 1033 -12.84 -11.04 -44.47
N LEU A 1034 -11.80 -11.06 -45.30
CA LEU A 1034 -11.94 -11.18 -46.76
C LEU A 1034 -12.52 -12.54 -47.18
N MET A 1035 -12.22 -13.61 -46.43
CA MET A 1035 -12.84 -14.93 -46.61
C MET A 1035 -14.29 -14.94 -46.10
N TYR A 1036 -14.58 -14.28 -44.98
CA TYR A 1036 -15.95 -14.16 -44.48
C TYR A 1036 -16.84 -13.35 -45.42
N GLU A 1037 -16.31 -12.32 -46.09
CA GLU A 1037 -17.00 -11.64 -47.19
C GLU A 1037 -17.31 -12.56 -48.37
N GLN A 1038 -16.44 -13.51 -48.70
CA GLN A 1038 -16.72 -14.49 -49.76
C GLN A 1038 -17.88 -15.42 -49.36
N LEU A 1039 -17.98 -15.82 -48.08
CA LEU A 1039 -19.13 -16.57 -47.57
C LEU A 1039 -20.43 -15.76 -47.65
N ILE A 1040 -20.40 -14.47 -47.31
CA ILE A 1040 -21.57 -13.56 -47.46
C ILE A 1040 -21.96 -13.45 -48.94
N LYS A 1041 -21.00 -13.23 -49.84
CA LYS A 1041 -21.25 -13.12 -51.30
C LYS A 1041 -21.78 -14.42 -51.90
N ALA A 1042 -21.30 -15.58 -51.44
CA ALA A 1042 -21.82 -16.89 -51.86
C ALA A 1042 -23.27 -17.13 -51.36
N HIS A 1043 -23.60 -16.65 -50.15
CA HIS A 1043 -24.97 -16.65 -49.64
C HIS A 1043 -25.88 -15.73 -50.45
N ASP A 1044 -25.51 -14.47 -50.65
CA ASP A 1044 -26.29 -13.51 -51.46
C ASP A 1044 -26.52 -14.05 -52.90
N ALA A 1045 -25.55 -14.76 -53.48
CA ALA A 1045 -25.66 -15.40 -54.79
C ALA A 1045 -26.51 -16.69 -54.83
N THR A 1046 -26.65 -17.41 -53.71
CA THR A 1046 -27.55 -18.57 -53.61
C THR A 1046 -28.99 -18.18 -53.28
N VAL A 1047 -29.19 -17.03 -52.62
CA VAL A 1047 -30.52 -16.41 -52.51
C VAL A 1047 -30.96 -15.84 -53.86
N ALA A 1048 -30.08 -15.15 -54.60
CA ALA A 1048 -30.38 -14.59 -55.92
C ALA A 1048 -30.60 -15.63 -57.03
N SER A 1049 -30.43 -16.92 -56.75
CA SER A 1049 -30.76 -18.03 -57.66
C SER A 1049 -31.89 -18.93 -57.11
N GLY A 1050 -32.59 -18.50 -56.04
CA GLY A 1050 -33.66 -19.24 -55.36
C GLY A 1050 -35.09 -18.74 -55.59
N ASP A 1051 -35.30 -17.65 -56.33
CA ASP A 1051 -36.63 -17.25 -56.81
C ASP A 1051 -36.94 -18.01 -58.12
N GLY A 1052 -37.49 -19.23 -57.99
CA GLY A 1052 -37.89 -20.12 -59.08
C GLY A 1052 -38.79 -21.27 -58.64
#